data_AF-A0A5C5Z3Q3-F1
#
_entry.id   AF-A0A5C5Z3Q3-F1
#
_cell.length_a   1.000
_cell.length_b   1.000
_cell.length_c   1.000
_cell.angle_alpha   90.00
_cell.angle_beta   90.00
_cell.angle_gamma   90.00
#
_symmetry.space_group_name_H-M   'P 1'
#
loop_
_entity.id
_entity.type
_entity.pdbx_description
1 polymer ?
#
loop_
_entity_poly.entity_id
_entity_poly.type
_entity_poly.pdbx_seq_one_letter_code
_entity_poly.pdbx_strand_id
1 'polypeptide(L)'
;MKKNEMSAWALIFAATFSGSLMSLALSGCHPATVAQADSPELALVSTETASAEVQEFKKPEAILEAGDSWPQWGGTRLRNNTPNVTGLTDMWDIGNFDRKTGEWDKESSENIRWVSQLGSQTYGNPVISDGKVFVGTNNGAGYLDRYPSTVDLGCLLAFDEVNGDFLWQHSSEKLITGRVHDWPLQGVCSASMVEGDRLWFVTSRGEVRCLDTEGFLDGEDDGPVVNEPANVAQIMNAGPGAKAYEATMAALTKGALSDEAKQTLEEAGEPLDGDAEVKTISEGKVWTLMGKFAGVDRVITVKAIGPRLMFIKTLGTSDQRDADTVWVYNMMEELGVSQHNMASCSVTGYGDLLFVNTSNGIDESHINLPAPDAPSFICMDKHTAEVYWTNDSPGNNLVHGQWSSPAVAEFGGVPQALFAGGDGYIYSFKADKGIDGKPELLWKFDCNPKESVWKLGGKGTRNNIIATPVAYDGHVYVAVGQDPEHGEGEGHLWCIDPTMRGDVSPELAVKIEDDGTRTPIPHRRIQAVIPKNGEAAVDNPNSAVVWHYSMADQNADGEFDFEEEMHRSCGTVAIKDDILYIADFAGLVHCLDAKPSEEGKPIVYFTYDMFAQSWGSPLIADGRVYFGDEDGDVAIFEFGPKNNEPVDEINMGTSVYSTPVAANSTVYISTKDKLFAIGRSK
;
A
#
# COMPACT_ATOMS: atom_id res chain seq x y z
N MET A 1 -43.97 -21.43 31.30
CA MET A 1 -44.60 -20.13 31.60
C MET A 1 -44.06 -19.15 30.56
N LYS A 2 -44.87 -18.65 29.62
CA LYS A 2 -45.41 -17.25 29.58
C LYS A 2 -44.27 -16.21 29.78
N LYS A 3 -43.91 -15.33 28.84
CA LYS A 3 -44.64 -14.55 27.80
C LYS A 3 -43.81 -14.45 26.48
N ASN A 4 -44.26 -14.03 25.28
CA ASN A 4 -45.50 -13.46 24.68
C ASN A 4 -45.79 -11.94 24.92
N GLU A 5 -45.83 -11.01 23.94
CA GLU A 5 -45.68 -11.02 22.46
C GLU A 5 -45.28 -9.64 21.88
N MET A 6 -44.76 -9.65 20.65
CA MET A 6 -45.01 -8.78 19.47
C MET A 6 -45.14 -7.23 19.51
N SER A 7 -44.32 -6.64 18.62
CA SER A 7 -44.64 -5.64 17.55
C SER A 7 -45.03 -4.19 17.87
N ALA A 8 -44.31 -3.29 17.19
CA ALA A 8 -44.81 -1.98 16.74
C ALA A 8 -44.35 -1.72 15.29
N TRP A 9 -45.04 -2.33 14.32
CA TRP A 9 -44.99 -1.96 12.90
C TRP A 9 -46.42 -1.89 12.35
N ALA A 10 -46.67 -0.90 11.49
CA ALA A 10 -47.86 -0.67 10.66
C ALA A 10 -49.21 -0.26 11.32
N LEU A 11 -49.59 1.01 11.12
CA LEU A 11 -50.94 1.51 10.69
C LEU A 11 -50.90 3.06 10.61
N ILE A 12 -51.34 3.80 9.57
CA ILE A 12 -51.52 3.63 8.10
C ILE A 12 -51.97 5.00 7.52
N PHE A 13 -51.60 5.37 6.26
CA PHE A 13 -52.18 6.31 5.23
C PHE A 13 -53.08 7.54 5.61
N ALA A 14 -53.31 8.59 4.81
CA ALA A 14 -53.09 8.96 3.40
C ALA A 14 -52.84 10.51 3.30
N ALA A 15 -52.56 11.18 2.17
CA ALA A 15 -53.40 11.31 0.96
C ALA A 15 -52.71 12.05 -0.20
N THR A 16 -53.21 11.83 -1.43
CA THR A 16 -52.86 12.54 -2.68
C THR A 16 -54.14 12.89 -3.47
N PHE A 17 -54.22 14.10 -4.08
CA PHE A 17 -54.49 14.34 -5.52
C PHE A 17 -54.95 15.79 -5.87
N SER A 18 -54.61 16.21 -7.10
CA SER A 18 -55.19 17.30 -7.93
C SER A 18 -55.11 18.76 -7.43
N GLY A 19 -54.86 19.78 -8.26
CA GLY A 19 -54.55 19.83 -9.70
C GLY A 19 -55.17 21.05 -10.40
N SER A 20 -54.65 21.49 -11.55
CA SER A 20 -55.41 22.19 -12.61
C SER A 20 -54.64 22.39 -13.93
N LEU A 21 -55.39 22.34 -15.03
CA LEU A 21 -55.00 22.60 -16.43
C LEU A 21 -54.84 24.13 -16.67
N MET A 22 -54.51 24.72 -17.84
CA MET A 22 -54.79 24.38 -19.26
C MET A 22 -53.92 25.29 -20.17
N SER A 23 -53.56 24.91 -21.41
CA SER A 23 -54.31 25.29 -22.63
C SER A 23 -53.71 24.63 -23.88
N LEU A 24 -54.54 24.39 -24.91
CA LEU A 24 -54.23 23.58 -26.09
C LEU A 24 -54.86 24.19 -27.37
N ALA A 25 -54.13 24.22 -28.49
CA ALA A 25 -54.64 24.34 -29.89
C ALA A 25 -53.46 24.12 -30.88
N LEU A 26 -53.43 23.09 -31.75
CA LEU A 26 -54.21 22.85 -33.00
C LEU A 26 -53.79 23.80 -34.15
N SER A 27 -53.47 23.41 -35.41
CA SER A 27 -53.53 22.14 -36.18
C SER A 27 -52.69 22.25 -37.49
N GLY A 28 -52.44 21.16 -38.24
CA GLY A 28 -52.16 21.24 -39.70
C GLY A 28 -51.37 20.07 -40.33
N CYS A 29 -51.85 19.50 -41.44
CA CYS A 29 -51.30 18.27 -42.06
C CYS A 29 -50.55 18.49 -43.40
N HIS A 30 -49.48 17.70 -43.63
CA HIS A 30 -49.07 17.00 -44.88
C HIS A 30 -48.98 17.75 -46.26
N PRO A 31 -48.24 17.22 -47.27
CA PRO A 31 -46.81 16.87 -47.29
C PRO A 31 -46.09 17.39 -48.58
N ALA A 32 -44.76 17.49 -48.63
CA ALA A 32 -44.07 17.77 -49.91
C ALA A 32 -42.62 17.24 -50.03
N THR A 33 -42.41 16.45 -51.09
CA THR A 33 -41.16 16.23 -51.86
C THR A 33 -39.85 15.84 -51.16
N VAL A 34 -39.39 14.64 -51.49
CA VAL A 34 -38.00 14.18 -51.38
C VAL A 34 -37.07 15.07 -52.22
N ALA A 35 -35.98 15.53 -51.62
CA ALA A 35 -34.81 16.02 -52.34
C ALA A 35 -33.60 15.16 -51.91
N GLN A 36 -32.92 14.59 -52.89
CA GLN A 36 -31.73 13.78 -52.71
C GLN A 36 -30.54 14.71 -52.46
N ALA A 37 -29.86 14.56 -51.33
CA ALA A 37 -28.65 15.30 -51.00
C ALA A 37 -27.52 14.30 -50.78
N ASP A 38 -26.36 14.57 -51.39
CA ASP A 38 -25.23 13.65 -51.43
C ASP A 38 -24.65 13.38 -50.04
N SER A 39 -24.23 12.14 -49.83
CA SER A 39 -23.51 11.72 -48.63
C SER A 39 -22.16 12.45 -48.56
N PRO A 40 -21.87 13.26 -47.53
CA PRO A 40 -20.51 13.74 -47.33
C PRO A 40 -19.64 12.57 -46.92
N GLU A 41 -18.60 12.33 -47.71
CA GLU A 41 -17.51 11.40 -47.42
C GLU A 41 -16.92 11.76 -46.04
N LEU A 42 -17.01 10.83 -45.08
CA LEU A 42 -16.46 10.99 -43.74
C LEU A 42 -14.93 10.95 -43.82
N ALA A 43 -14.35 12.11 -44.15
CA ALA A 43 -12.93 12.34 -43.99
C ALA A 43 -12.57 12.10 -42.52
N LEU A 44 -11.73 11.10 -42.29
CA LEU A 44 -11.09 10.86 -40.99
C LEU A 44 -10.28 12.11 -40.63
N VAL A 45 -10.85 12.96 -39.79
CA VAL A 45 -10.11 14.02 -39.13
C VAL A 45 -9.24 13.32 -38.09
N SER A 46 -7.98 13.11 -38.43
CA SER A 46 -6.95 12.69 -37.49
C SER A 46 -6.81 13.77 -36.42
N THR A 47 -7.50 13.58 -35.29
CA THR A 47 -7.28 14.38 -34.08
C THR A 47 -5.98 13.90 -33.42
N GLU A 48 -4.84 14.24 -34.06
CA GLU A 48 -3.58 14.41 -33.35
C GLU A 48 -3.70 15.65 -32.45
N THR A 49 -4.51 15.53 -31.39
CA THR A 49 -4.15 16.21 -30.14
C THR A 49 -2.95 15.46 -29.61
N ALA A 50 -1.75 15.88 -30.03
CA ALA A 50 -0.53 15.56 -29.31
C ALA A 50 -0.75 16.01 -27.87
N SER A 51 -0.92 15.04 -26.96
CA SER A 51 -0.76 15.28 -25.54
C SER A 51 0.62 15.90 -25.36
N ALA A 52 0.70 17.00 -24.61
CA ALA A 52 2.00 17.48 -24.17
C ALA A 52 2.63 16.32 -23.37
N GLU A 53 3.79 15.83 -23.80
CA GLU A 53 4.47 14.73 -23.12
C GLU A 53 4.61 15.07 -21.64
N VAL A 54 4.12 14.19 -20.77
CA VAL A 54 4.25 14.39 -19.32
C VAL A 54 5.72 14.25 -18.97
N GLN A 55 6.28 15.30 -18.34
CA GLN A 55 7.66 15.30 -17.92
C GLN A 55 7.81 14.51 -16.62
N GLU A 56 8.14 13.24 -16.73
CA GLU A 56 8.53 12.37 -15.61
C GLU A 56 9.97 12.67 -15.16
N PHE A 57 10.28 12.42 -13.88
CA PHE A 57 11.64 12.61 -13.34
C PHE A 57 12.66 11.66 -14.00
N LYS A 58 12.33 10.37 -14.04
CA LYS A 58 12.99 9.35 -14.85
C LYS A 58 11.89 8.45 -15.45
N LYS A 59 11.93 8.21 -16.77
CA LYS A 59 10.98 7.29 -17.43
C LYS A 59 11.27 5.83 -17.01
N PRO A 60 10.27 4.92 -17.01
CA PRO A 60 10.46 3.53 -16.58
C PRO A 60 11.63 2.81 -17.25
N GLU A 61 11.84 3.02 -18.54
CA GLU A 61 12.91 2.39 -19.33
C GLU A 61 14.29 2.80 -18.82
N ALA A 62 14.46 4.08 -18.44
CA ALA A 62 15.73 4.60 -17.95
C ALA A 62 16.11 4.04 -16.55
N ILE A 63 15.12 3.74 -15.69
CA ILE A 63 15.35 3.05 -14.42
C ILE A 63 15.78 1.60 -14.69
N LEU A 64 15.01 0.91 -15.54
CA LEU A 64 15.25 -0.50 -15.87
C LEU A 64 16.60 -0.71 -16.56
N GLU A 65 17.03 0.19 -17.45
CA GLU A 65 18.32 0.13 -18.15
C GLU A 65 19.51 0.48 -17.25
N ALA A 66 19.35 1.39 -16.29
CA ALA A 66 20.45 1.83 -15.43
C ALA A 66 20.87 0.75 -14.42
N GLY A 67 19.90 0.07 -13.78
CA GLY A 67 20.17 -0.93 -12.74
C GLY A 67 20.89 -0.37 -11.49
N ASP A 68 20.94 0.96 -11.36
CA ASP A 68 21.67 1.71 -10.34
C ASP A 68 20.78 2.14 -9.14
N SER A 69 19.47 1.93 -9.27
CA SER A 69 18.46 2.39 -8.32
C SER A 69 17.19 1.57 -8.48
N TRP A 70 16.41 1.46 -7.40
CA TRP A 70 15.08 0.86 -7.37
C TRP A 70 14.16 1.79 -6.56
N PRO A 71 13.76 2.95 -7.12
CA PRO A 71 13.32 4.12 -6.36
C PRO A 71 11.85 4.08 -5.91
N GLN A 72 11.12 3.00 -6.17
CA GLN A 72 9.76 2.79 -5.66
C GLN A 72 9.40 1.30 -5.68
N TRP A 73 8.24 0.94 -5.13
CA TRP A 73 7.71 -0.42 -5.27
C TRP A 73 7.59 -0.84 -6.75
N GLY A 74 8.21 -1.98 -7.11
CA GLY A 74 8.35 -2.46 -8.49
C GLY A 74 9.23 -1.58 -9.39
N GLY A 75 10.09 -0.74 -8.80
CA GLY A 75 11.08 0.14 -9.45
C GLY A 75 10.50 1.34 -10.20
N THR A 76 9.30 1.20 -10.75
CA THR A 76 8.64 2.17 -11.63
C THR A 76 7.13 2.17 -11.41
N ARG A 77 6.43 3.17 -11.95
CA ARG A 77 4.96 3.21 -11.96
C ARG A 77 4.27 2.02 -12.66
N LEU A 78 5.02 1.19 -13.40
CA LEU A 78 4.53 -0.04 -14.05
C LEU A 78 4.48 -1.25 -13.09
N ARG A 79 5.13 -1.14 -11.92
CA ARG A 79 5.13 -2.12 -10.81
C ARG A 79 5.74 -3.50 -11.08
N ASN A 80 6.40 -3.69 -12.21
CA ASN A 80 7.03 -4.95 -12.61
C ASN A 80 8.42 -5.12 -11.95
N ASN A 81 8.60 -6.10 -11.06
CA ASN A 81 9.82 -6.23 -10.24
C ASN A 81 11.03 -6.85 -10.99
N THR A 82 11.55 -6.15 -12.00
CA THR A 82 12.46 -6.72 -13.02
C THR A 82 13.68 -5.83 -13.38
N PRO A 83 14.54 -5.43 -12.43
CA PRO A 83 15.71 -4.61 -12.72
C PRO A 83 16.70 -5.30 -13.68
N ASN A 84 17.25 -4.59 -14.67
CA ASN A 84 18.37 -5.12 -15.48
C ASN A 84 19.75 -4.88 -14.80
N VAL A 85 19.76 -5.01 -13.47
CA VAL A 85 21.01 -5.09 -12.70
C VAL A 85 21.77 -6.36 -13.07
N THR A 86 23.10 -6.29 -13.05
CA THR A 86 24.00 -7.41 -13.36
C THR A 86 25.10 -7.54 -12.32
N GLY A 87 25.77 -8.69 -12.28
CA GLY A 87 26.83 -8.98 -11.31
C GLY A 87 26.31 -9.30 -9.91
N LEU A 88 25.07 -9.79 -9.81
CA LEU A 88 24.50 -10.30 -8.57
C LEU A 88 25.24 -11.57 -8.11
N THR A 89 24.98 -11.95 -6.87
CA THR A 89 25.33 -13.25 -6.33
C THR A 89 24.04 -14.06 -6.17
N ASP A 90 24.13 -15.35 -6.46
CA ASP A 90 23.07 -16.35 -6.35
C ASP A 90 23.37 -17.37 -5.24
N MET A 91 24.48 -17.20 -4.53
CA MET A 91 24.85 -17.92 -3.31
C MET A 91 25.39 -16.94 -2.26
N TRP A 92 24.97 -17.10 -1.01
CA TRP A 92 25.46 -16.37 0.15
C TRP A 92 25.25 -17.19 1.43
N ASP A 93 25.97 -16.84 2.50
CA ASP A 93 25.73 -17.33 3.86
C ASP A 93 25.54 -16.11 4.74
N ILE A 94 24.40 -16.01 5.44
CA ILE A 94 24.10 -14.88 6.34
C ILE A 94 25.05 -14.81 7.54
N GLY A 95 25.79 -15.89 7.84
CA GLY A 95 26.66 -15.99 8.99
C GLY A 95 25.93 -16.14 10.33
N ASN A 96 26.69 -16.16 11.41
CA ASN A 96 26.17 -16.35 12.76
C ASN A 96 25.74 -15.02 13.38
N PHE A 97 24.73 -15.10 14.26
CA PHE A 97 24.31 -14.01 15.13
C PHE A 97 24.42 -14.45 16.59
N ASP A 98 24.95 -13.60 17.47
CA ASP A 98 24.95 -13.89 18.91
C ASP A 98 23.52 -13.92 19.44
N ARG A 99 23.15 -15.05 20.05
CA ARG A 99 21.77 -15.34 20.49
C ARG A 99 21.29 -14.47 21.66
N LYS A 100 22.12 -13.60 22.24
CA LYS A 100 21.76 -12.71 23.36
C LYS A 100 21.76 -11.25 22.95
N THR A 101 22.70 -10.83 22.11
CA THR A 101 22.88 -9.43 21.69
C THR A 101 22.30 -9.14 20.31
N GLY A 102 22.15 -10.16 19.46
CA GLY A 102 21.79 -9.99 18.05
C GLY A 102 22.94 -9.44 17.18
N GLU A 103 24.16 -9.33 17.73
CA GLU A 103 25.36 -8.92 17.00
C GLU A 103 25.71 -9.94 15.92
N TRP A 104 26.06 -9.44 14.74
CA TRP A 104 26.37 -10.23 13.55
C TRP A 104 27.87 -10.55 13.44
N ASP A 105 28.20 -11.84 13.30
CA ASP A 105 29.57 -12.31 13.06
C ASP A 105 29.88 -12.34 11.56
N LYS A 106 30.26 -11.17 11.03
CA LYS A 106 30.62 -10.97 9.62
C LYS A 106 31.72 -11.92 9.13
N GLU A 107 32.67 -12.33 9.98
CA GLU A 107 33.76 -13.25 9.60
C GLU A 107 33.25 -14.67 9.31
N SER A 108 32.01 -14.98 9.70
CA SER A 108 31.33 -16.24 9.41
C SER A 108 30.32 -16.17 8.26
N SER A 109 30.18 -15.01 7.60
CA SER A 109 29.29 -14.80 6.46
C SER A 109 30.00 -14.94 5.10
N GLU A 110 29.25 -15.25 4.04
CA GLU A 110 29.74 -15.24 2.66
C GLU A 110 28.83 -14.37 1.78
N ASN A 111 29.42 -13.49 0.96
CA ASN A 111 28.73 -12.59 0.03
C ASN A 111 27.66 -11.68 0.66
N ILE A 112 27.81 -11.32 1.95
CA ILE A 112 27.03 -10.26 2.60
C ILE A 112 27.91 -9.01 2.73
N ARG A 113 27.44 -7.86 2.26
CA ARG A 113 28.15 -6.57 2.40
C ARG A 113 27.98 -6.02 3.82
N TRP A 114 26.72 -5.92 4.24
CA TRP A 114 26.30 -5.41 5.54
C TRP A 114 24.92 -5.96 5.92
N VAL A 115 24.60 -5.88 7.22
CA VAL A 115 23.29 -6.20 7.81
C VAL A 115 22.92 -5.10 8.79
N SER A 116 21.71 -4.56 8.65
CA SER A 116 21.18 -3.51 9.53
C SER A 116 19.92 -4.02 10.24
N GLN A 117 19.73 -3.63 11.50
CA GLN A 117 18.53 -4.05 12.25
C GLN A 117 17.32 -3.24 11.79
N LEU A 118 16.16 -3.89 11.74
CA LEU A 118 14.87 -3.24 11.50
C LEU A 118 14.01 -3.32 12.78
N GLY A 119 12.72 -3.02 12.65
CA GLY A 119 11.76 -3.27 13.71
C GLY A 119 11.64 -4.74 14.09
N SER A 120 10.77 -5.06 15.04
CA SER A 120 10.43 -6.45 15.38
C SER A 120 9.46 -7.10 14.39
N GLN A 121 8.96 -6.33 13.41
CA GLN A 121 8.08 -6.77 12.34
C GLN A 121 8.18 -5.79 11.15
N THR A 122 8.40 -6.34 9.96
CA THR A 122 8.61 -5.57 8.72
C THR A 122 7.82 -6.19 7.57
N TYR A 123 7.10 -5.34 6.83
CA TYR A 123 6.43 -5.68 5.56
C TYR A 123 6.72 -4.65 4.45
N GLY A 124 7.28 -3.48 4.79
CA GLY A 124 7.65 -2.47 3.79
C GLY A 124 8.79 -2.98 2.92
N ASN A 125 8.58 -2.95 1.60
CA ASN A 125 9.61 -3.34 0.64
C ASN A 125 10.74 -2.29 0.63
N PRO A 126 12.02 -2.71 0.59
CA PRO A 126 13.16 -1.80 0.51
C PRO A 126 13.16 -1.00 -0.82
N VAL A 127 13.57 0.26 -0.73
CA VAL A 127 13.66 1.22 -1.85
C VAL A 127 15.07 1.79 -1.90
N ILE A 128 15.72 1.73 -3.07
CA ILE A 128 17.12 2.14 -3.25
C ILE A 128 17.18 3.35 -4.18
N SER A 129 17.75 4.45 -3.71
CA SER A 129 17.93 5.66 -4.52
C SER A 129 19.11 6.48 -4.01
N ASP A 130 19.96 6.96 -4.93
CA ASP A 130 21.05 7.91 -4.70
C ASP A 130 21.92 7.65 -3.45
N GLY A 131 22.42 6.41 -3.33
CA GLY A 131 23.29 5.99 -2.23
C GLY A 131 22.58 5.72 -0.91
N LYS A 132 21.24 5.67 -0.88
CA LYS A 132 20.43 5.40 0.31
C LYS A 132 19.47 4.22 0.11
N VAL A 133 19.16 3.54 1.20
CA VAL A 133 18.12 2.49 1.27
C VAL A 133 17.05 2.91 2.29
N PHE A 134 15.80 2.95 1.84
CA PHE A 134 14.64 3.30 2.67
C PHE A 134 13.77 2.06 2.93
N VAL A 135 13.38 1.82 4.18
CA VAL A 135 12.55 0.66 4.57
C VAL A 135 11.47 1.05 5.59
N GLY A 136 10.22 0.68 5.28
CA GLY A 136 9.09 0.78 6.21
C GLY A 136 9.07 -0.39 7.20
N THR A 137 9.06 -0.09 8.51
CA THR A 137 9.09 -1.08 9.59
C THR A 137 8.50 -0.52 10.89
N ASN A 138 8.56 -1.25 12.00
CA ASN A 138 8.21 -0.76 13.34
C ASN A 138 9.48 -0.30 14.12
N ASN A 139 9.32 0.21 15.34
CA ASN A 139 10.42 0.77 16.14
C ASN A 139 11.27 -0.27 16.94
N GLY A 140 11.19 -1.57 16.63
CA GLY A 140 11.90 -2.62 17.39
C GLY A 140 13.44 -2.48 17.47
N ALA A 141 14.09 -1.79 16.52
CA ALA A 141 15.50 -1.43 16.62
C ALA A 141 15.78 -0.34 17.67
N GLY A 142 14.86 0.61 17.86
CA GLY A 142 15.01 1.72 18.80
C GLY A 142 16.17 2.67 18.49
N TYR A 143 16.30 3.12 17.23
CA TYR A 143 17.43 3.95 16.75
C TYR A 143 17.53 5.34 17.39
N LEU A 144 16.44 5.85 17.99
CA LEU A 144 16.38 7.18 18.60
C LEU A 144 16.18 7.03 20.13
N ASP A 145 17.05 7.64 20.94
CA ASP A 145 17.05 7.49 22.41
C ASP A 145 15.68 7.78 23.07
N ARG A 146 14.96 8.79 22.56
CA ARG A 146 13.60 9.14 23.01
C ARG A 146 12.53 8.08 22.71
N TYR A 147 12.81 7.18 21.78
CA TYR A 147 11.95 6.10 21.33
C TYR A 147 12.70 4.75 21.43
N PRO A 148 13.00 4.28 22.66
CA PRO A 148 13.62 2.98 22.85
C PRO A 148 12.72 1.87 22.29
N SER A 149 13.28 0.70 21.99
CA SER A 149 12.58 -0.44 21.36
C SER A 149 11.33 -0.98 22.08
N THR A 150 11.06 -0.51 23.30
CA THR A 150 9.82 -0.79 24.04
C THR A 150 8.66 0.15 23.69
N VAL A 151 8.91 1.21 22.92
CA VAL A 151 7.90 2.12 22.36
C VAL A 151 7.55 1.66 20.95
N ASP A 152 6.29 1.30 20.74
CA ASP A 152 5.73 0.89 19.44
C ASP A 152 5.37 2.11 18.58
N LEU A 153 5.87 2.13 17.33
CA LEU A 153 5.67 3.20 16.34
C LEU A 153 5.69 2.58 14.93
N GLY A 154 5.04 3.24 13.96
CA GLY A 154 5.37 3.07 12.55
C GLY A 154 6.62 3.89 12.21
N CYS A 155 7.58 3.29 11.49
CA CYS A 155 8.86 3.93 11.16
C CYS A 155 9.18 3.81 9.67
N LEU A 156 9.71 4.88 9.07
CA LEU A 156 10.49 4.79 7.83
C LEU A 156 11.95 5.02 8.23
N LEU A 157 12.82 4.06 7.94
CA LEU A 157 14.25 4.12 8.23
C LEU A 157 15.04 4.40 6.96
N ALA A 158 16.06 5.25 7.05
CA ALA A 158 17.06 5.47 6.01
C ALA A 158 18.42 4.90 6.43
N PHE A 159 19.09 4.23 5.50
CA PHE A 159 20.43 3.66 5.65
C PHE A 159 21.33 4.08 4.49
N ASP A 160 22.64 4.20 4.74
CA ASP A 160 23.65 4.33 3.70
C ASP A 160 23.75 3.02 2.89
N GLU A 161 23.70 3.11 1.57
CA GLU A 161 23.69 1.93 0.68
C GLU A 161 25.03 1.18 0.66
N VAL A 162 26.14 1.87 0.92
CA VAL A 162 27.50 1.31 0.83
C VAL A 162 27.83 0.47 2.07
N ASN A 163 27.44 0.93 3.26
CA ASN A 163 27.85 0.31 4.53
C ASN A 163 26.70 -0.11 5.47
N GLY A 164 25.45 0.30 5.21
CA GLY A 164 24.30 -0.03 6.04
C GLY A 164 24.16 0.83 7.30
N ASP A 165 24.98 1.86 7.47
CA ASP A 165 24.89 2.77 8.62
C ASP A 165 23.52 3.44 8.64
N PHE A 166 22.89 3.45 9.82
CA PHE A 166 21.67 4.21 10.04
C PHE A 166 21.93 5.71 9.79
N LEU A 167 21.06 6.33 8.99
CA LEU A 167 21.09 7.75 8.66
C LEU A 167 20.09 8.51 9.53
N TRP A 168 18.80 8.32 9.28
CA TRP A 168 17.70 8.98 9.98
C TRP A 168 16.44 8.10 10.03
N GLN A 169 15.49 8.47 10.90
CA GLN A 169 14.20 7.82 11.06
C GLN A 169 13.05 8.84 11.05
N HIS A 170 12.00 8.55 10.28
CA HIS A 170 10.67 9.13 10.52
C HIS A 170 9.94 8.30 11.58
N SER A 171 9.23 8.95 12.51
CA SER A 171 8.52 8.30 13.61
C SER A 171 7.03 8.66 13.64
N SER A 172 6.17 7.69 13.30
CA SER A 172 4.71 7.80 13.44
C SER A 172 4.24 7.14 14.74
N GLU A 173 3.87 7.95 15.72
CA GLU A 173 3.26 7.46 16.97
C GLU A 173 1.92 6.78 16.74
N LYS A 174 1.68 5.70 17.49
CA LYS A 174 0.45 4.90 17.38
C LYS A 174 -0.82 5.71 17.64
N LEU A 175 -1.86 5.50 16.82
CA LEU A 175 -3.17 6.11 17.02
C LEU A 175 -3.80 5.62 18.34
N ILE A 176 -4.40 6.55 19.10
CA ILE A 176 -5.05 6.23 20.39
C ILE A 176 -6.26 5.28 20.27
N THR A 177 -6.79 5.12 19.05
CA THR A 177 -7.82 4.13 18.71
C THR A 177 -7.28 2.71 18.62
N GLY A 178 -5.97 2.52 18.57
CA GLY A 178 -5.30 1.21 18.51
C GLY A 178 -5.82 0.35 17.36
N ARG A 179 -6.09 -0.93 17.65
CA ARG A 179 -6.45 -1.99 16.68
C ARG A 179 -7.54 -1.63 15.66
N VAL A 180 -8.42 -0.67 15.95
CA VAL A 180 -9.45 -0.20 15.01
C VAL A 180 -8.84 0.41 13.75
N HIS A 181 -7.72 1.13 13.86
CA HIS A 181 -7.09 1.82 12.72
C HIS A 181 -5.58 1.59 12.61
N ASP A 182 -4.90 1.19 13.68
CA ASP A 182 -3.44 1.11 13.77
C ASP A 182 -3.04 -0.07 14.65
N TRP A 183 -2.70 -1.19 14.01
CA TRP A 183 -2.42 -2.44 14.71
C TRP A 183 -1.14 -2.37 15.55
N PRO A 184 -1.15 -2.88 16.80
CA PRO A 184 0.04 -2.98 17.63
C PRO A 184 1.15 -3.78 16.95
N LEU A 185 2.40 -3.32 17.10
CA LEU A 185 3.62 -3.87 16.51
C LEU A 185 3.68 -3.86 14.98
N GLN A 186 2.68 -3.33 14.27
CA GLN A 186 2.77 -3.18 12.82
C GLN A 186 3.48 -1.89 12.43
N GLY A 187 4.33 -1.95 11.41
CA GLY A 187 5.16 -0.84 10.98
C GLY A 187 4.48 0.18 10.06
N VAL A 188 5.30 0.96 9.37
CA VAL A 188 4.93 1.49 8.05
C VAL A 188 5.07 0.34 7.05
N CYS A 189 4.00 0.01 6.33
CA CYS A 189 4.01 -1.08 5.35
C CYS A 189 4.08 -0.60 3.90
N SER A 190 3.97 0.71 3.66
CA SER A 190 4.22 1.29 2.33
C SER A 190 5.72 1.30 2.03
N ALA A 191 6.09 0.95 0.80
CA ALA A 191 7.36 1.39 0.22
C ALA A 191 7.25 2.87 -0.16
N SER A 192 8.33 3.63 0.01
CA SER A 192 8.41 5.01 -0.48
C SER A 192 8.50 5.05 -2.01
N MET A 193 8.26 6.22 -2.57
CA MET A 193 8.68 6.62 -3.92
C MET A 193 9.71 7.73 -3.77
N VAL A 194 10.82 7.66 -4.49
CA VAL A 194 11.92 8.64 -4.41
C VAL A 194 12.16 9.27 -5.79
N GLU A 195 12.27 10.59 -5.85
CA GLU A 195 12.67 11.32 -7.05
C GLU A 195 13.62 12.46 -6.67
N GLY A 196 14.92 12.24 -6.88
CA GLY A 196 15.96 13.21 -6.53
C GLY A 196 16.12 13.33 -5.03
N ASP A 197 16.02 14.57 -4.53
CA ASP A 197 16.10 14.95 -3.12
C ASP A 197 14.82 14.62 -2.34
N ARG A 198 13.68 14.34 -2.99
CA ARG A 198 12.40 14.11 -2.32
C ARG A 198 11.94 12.66 -2.32
N LEU A 199 11.23 12.28 -1.26
CA LEU A 199 10.52 11.00 -1.18
C LEU A 199 9.10 11.15 -0.65
N TRP A 200 8.20 10.26 -1.10
CA TRP A 200 6.79 10.23 -0.72
C TRP A 200 6.38 8.85 -0.23
N PHE A 201 5.56 8.80 0.83
CA PHE A 201 5.02 7.54 1.37
C PHE A 201 3.74 7.80 2.18
N VAL A 202 3.09 6.72 2.63
CA VAL A 202 1.92 6.78 3.52
C VAL A 202 2.28 6.19 4.88
N THR A 203 2.12 6.98 5.94
CA THR A 203 2.43 6.54 7.31
C THR A 203 1.39 5.53 7.83
N SER A 204 1.72 4.84 8.93
CA SER A 204 0.77 3.98 9.65
C SER A 204 -0.47 4.74 10.18
N ARG A 205 -0.47 6.08 10.15
CA ARG A 205 -1.53 6.95 10.66
C ARG A 205 -2.47 7.49 9.58
N GLY A 206 -2.30 7.09 8.31
CA GLY A 206 -3.10 7.60 7.19
C GLY A 206 -2.68 9.00 6.74
N GLU A 207 -1.44 9.38 7.03
CA GLU A 207 -0.84 10.62 6.54
C GLU A 207 -0.02 10.33 5.28
N VAL A 208 -0.30 11.04 4.18
CA VAL A 208 0.63 11.12 3.05
C VAL A 208 1.70 12.15 3.41
N ARG A 209 2.98 11.82 3.25
CA ARG A 209 4.08 12.73 3.55
C ARG A 209 5.04 12.85 2.37
N CYS A 210 5.58 14.04 2.19
CA CYS A 210 6.83 14.27 1.48
C CYS A 210 7.92 14.57 2.50
N LEU A 211 9.04 13.85 2.41
CA LEU A 211 10.23 14.06 3.23
C LEU A 211 11.40 14.43 2.32
N ASP A 212 12.40 15.08 2.90
CA ASP A 212 13.73 15.14 2.29
C ASP A 212 14.47 13.79 2.44
N THR A 213 15.32 13.45 1.47
CA THR A 213 16.10 12.20 1.45
C THR A 213 17.33 12.20 2.36
N GLU A 214 17.93 13.36 2.65
CA GLU A 214 18.97 13.54 3.67
C GLU A 214 18.36 13.72 5.08
N GLY A 215 17.10 14.12 5.17
CA GLY A 215 16.53 14.57 6.44
C GLY A 215 17.34 15.75 6.97
N PHE A 216 17.52 15.87 8.30
CA PHE A 216 18.35 16.96 8.85
C PHE A 216 19.88 16.74 8.74
N LEU A 217 20.38 15.80 7.92
CA LEU A 217 21.81 15.47 7.83
C LEU A 217 22.66 16.54 7.12
N ASP A 218 22.11 17.20 6.11
CA ASP A 218 22.80 18.24 5.34
C ASP A 218 22.90 19.59 6.10
N GLY A 219 22.01 19.78 7.07
CA GLY A 219 21.90 20.97 7.92
C GLY A 219 20.89 22.00 7.43
N GLU A 220 19.99 21.64 6.50
CA GLU A 220 18.86 22.46 6.04
C GLU A 220 17.54 22.01 6.72
N ASP A 221 16.47 22.82 6.59
CA ASP A 221 15.12 22.58 7.14
C ASP A 221 14.15 22.90 5.99
N ASP A 222 13.62 21.85 5.39
CA ASP A 222 13.33 21.83 3.96
C ASP A 222 11.83 21.99 3.65
N GLY A 223 11.51 23.00 2.85
CA GLY A 223 10.13 23.30 2.47
C GLY A 223 9.30 24.04 3.55
N PRO A 224 7.96 23.90 3.54
CA PRO A 224 7.06 24.72 4.36
C PRO A 224 6.79 24.21 5.79
N VAL A 225 7.00 22.93 6.12
CA VAL A 225 6.66 22.35 7.44
C VAL A 225 7.79 22.53 8.45
N VAL A 226 8.03 23.80 8.80
CA VAL A 226 8.99 24.16 9.86
C VAL A 226 8.44 23.87 11.25
N ASN A 227 9.34 23.60 12.20
CA ASN A 227 9.05 23.41 13.63
C ASN A 227 8.19 22.16 13.98
N GLU A 228 8.36 21.02 13.31
CA GLU A 228 7.60 19.80 13.59
C GLU A 228 7.73 19.36 15.08
N PRO A 229 6.62 19.07 15.80
CA PRO A 229 6.68 18.66 17.19
C PRO A 229 7.00 17.17 17.34
N ALA A 230 8.06 16.85 18.09
CA ALA A 230 8.42 15.48 18.47
C ALA A 230 8.27 15.25 19.97
N ASN A 231 7.63 14.15 20.37
CA ASN A 231 7.60 13.74 21.77
C ASN A 231 8.99 13.22 22.18
N VAL A 232 9.48 13.70 23.32
CA VAL A 232 10.78 13.33 23.91
C VAL A 232 10.57 12.31 25.01
N ALA A 233 9.69 12.62 25.97
CA ALA A 233 9.56 11.81 27.17
C ALA A 233 8.16 11.94 27.78
N GLN A 234 7.79 10.99 28.64
CA GLN A 234 6.59 11.10 29.46
C GLN A 234 6.80 10.60 30.89
N ILE A 235 6.21 11.31 31.86
CA ILE A 235 6.15 10.89 33.26
C ILE A 235 4.70 10.55 33.59
N MET A 236 4.44 9.29 33.94
CA MET A 236 3.11 8.78 34.27
C MET A 236 2.76 9.04 35.74
N ASN A 237 1.56 9.57 36.01
CA ASN A 237 0.92 9.64 37.32
C ASN A 237 0.36 8.28 37.76
N ALA A 238 1.18 7.22 37.63
CA ALA A 238 0.81 5.84 37.93
C ALA A 238 2.07 5.01 38.19
N GLY A 239 1.94 3.93 38.97
CA GLY A 239 3.01 2.96 39.19
C GLY A 239 4.31 3.61 39.71
N PRO A 240 5.49 3.20 39.19
CA PRO A 240 6.77 3.79 39.57
C PRO A 240 6.88 5.31 39.32
N GLY A 241 6.23 5.80 38.26
CA GLY A 241 6.29 7.21 37.84
C GLY A 241 5.53 8.19 38.73
N ALA A 242 4.60 7.72 39.57
CA ALA A 242 3.70 8.59 40.33
C ALA A 242 4.46 9.61 41.23
N LYS A 243 5.56 9.19 41.85
CA LYS A 243 6.41 10.10 42.66
C LYS A 243 7.12 11.15 41.82
N ALA A 244 7.69 10.75 40.68
CA ALA A 244 8.32 11.66 39.73
C ALA A 244 7.30 12.65 39.17
N TYR A 245 6.06 12.21 38.90
CA TYR A 245 4.96 13.07 38.47
C TYR A 245 4.62 14.12 39.53
N GLU A 246 4.42 13.72 40.79
CA GLU A 246 4.14 14.64 41.91
C GLU A 246 5.27 15.66 42.11
N ALA A 247 6.53 15.21 42.11
CA ALA A 247 7.71 16.06 42.25
C ALA A 247 7.82 17.06 41.09
N THR A 248 7.64 16.60 39.86
CA THR A 248 7.71 17.44 38.64
C THR A 248 6.59 18.47 38.62
N MET A 249 5.34 18.08 38.88
CA MET A 249 4.22 19.02 38.99
C MET A 249 4.45 20.11 40.05
N ALA A 250 5.00 19.72 41.21
CA ALA A 250 5.32 20.64 42.29
C ALA A 250 6.50 21.58 41.98
N ALA A 251 7.45 21.14 41.15
CA ALA A 251 8.56 21.96 40.65
C ALA A 251 8.09 22.95 39.58
N LEU A 252 7.36 22.48 38.56
CA LEU A 252 6.84 23.29 37.46
C LEU A 252 5.93 24.43 37.96
N THR A 253 5.12 24.17 38.99
CA THR A 253 4.29 25.18 39.66
C THR A 253 5.11 26.30 40.32
N LYS A 254 6.38 26.04 40.65
CA LYS A 254 7.31 27.01 41.27
C LYS A 254 8.26 27.66 40.25
N GLY A 255 8.10 27.38 38.96
CA GLY A 255 9.04 27.84 37.92
C GLY A 255 10.40 27.14 37.97
N ALA A 256 10.42 25.85 38.32
CA ALA A 256 11.62 25.02 38.35
C ALA A 256 11.35 23.65 37.68
N LEU A 257 12.43 22.95 37.33
CA LEU A 257 12.39 21.57 36.87
C LEU A 257 12.88 20.64 38.01
N SER A 258 12.24 19.49 38.18
CA SER A 258 12.63 18.48 39.18
C SER A 258 13.81 17.65 38.71
N ASP A 259 14.55 17.05 39.65
CA ASP A 259 15.66 16.15 39.32
C ASP A 259 15.16 14.91 38.56
N GLU A 260 13.97 14.39 38.89
CA GLU A 260 13.37 13.26 38.17
C GLU A 260 13.02 13.63 36.71
N ALA A 261 12.62 14.87 36.44
CA ALA A 261 12.36 15.32 35.07
C ALA A 261 13.66 15.59 34.29
N LYS A 262 14.71 16.09 34.96
CA LYS A 262 16.06 16.17 34.36
C LYS A 262 16.56 14.78 33.96
N GLN A 263 16.44 13.80 34.85
CA GLN A 263 16.80 12.40 34.57
C GLN A 263 15.96 11.80 33.43
N THR A 264 14.64 12.01 33.42
CA THR A 264 13.76 11.48 32.36
C THR A 264 14.08 12.07 30.98
N LEU A 265 14.55 13.32 30.92
CA LEU A 265 15.01 13.96 29.68
C LEU A 265 16.40 13.45 29.26
N GLU A 266 17.33 13.29 30.21
CA GLU A 266 18.65 12.69 29.96
C GLU A 266 18.54 11.25 29.43
N GLU A 267 17.67 10.42 30.01
CA GLU A 267 17.37 9.05 29.53
C GLU A 267 16.73 9.02 28.14
N ALA A 268 16.15 10.14 27.68
CA ALA A 268 15.56 10.30 26.34
C ALA A 268 16.47 11.03 25.34
N GLY A 269 17.76 11.18 25.65
CA GLY A 269 18.74 11.83 24.76
C GLY A 269 18.74 13.37 24.81
N GLU A 270 18.01 14.00 25.74
CA GLU A 270 17.93 15.46 25.90
C GLU A 270 18.49 15.93 27.26
N PRO A 271 19.76 15.63 27.62
CA PRO A 271 20.35 16.08 28.87
C PRO A 271 20.43 17.60 28.94
N LEU A 272 20.10 18.18 30.10
CA LEU A 272 20.08 19.62 30.33
C LEU A 272 21.42 20.13 30.88
N ASP A 273 22.11 20.99 30.12
CA ASP A 273 23.28 21.74 30.55
C ASP A 273 22.87 22.83 31.57
N GLY A 274 22.90 22.50 32.86
CA GLY A 274 22.65 23.43 33.96
C GLY A 274 21.18 23.50 34.40
N ASP A 275 20.56 24.66 34.22
CA ASP A 275 19.17 24.93 34.61
C ASP A 275 18.38 25.55 33.45
N ALA A 276 17.12 25.12 33.31
CA ALA A 276 16.19 25.64 32.31
C ALA A 276 15.30 26.73 32.92
N GLU A 277 15.05 27.80 32.18
CA GLU A 277 14.01 28.77 32.52
C GLU A 277 12.64 28.13 32.31
N VAL A 278 11.89 27.93 33.39
CA VAL A 278 10.54 27.35 33.35
C VAL A 278 9.49 28.45 33.36
N LYS A 279 8.77 28.56 32.25
CA LYS A 279 7.69 29.54 32.06
C LYS A 279 6.34 28.84 31.95
N THR A 280 5.42 29.18 32.86
CA THR A 280 4.02 28.72 32.80
C THR A 280 3.29 29.40 31.63
N ILE A 281 2.74 28.60 30.72
CA ILE A 281 1.88 29.03 29.62
C ILE A 281 0.40 28.90 29.99
N SER A 282 0.05 27.82 30.69
CA SER A 282 -1.28 27.57 31.23
C SER A 282 -1.15 26.90 32.60
N GLU A 283 -1.69 27.54 33.63
CA GLU A 283 -1.54 27.09 35.03
C GLU A 283 -2.03 25.65 35.23
N GLY A 284 -1.15 24.80 35.78
CA GLY A 284 -1.42 23.38 36.00
C GLY A 284 -1.55 22.53 34.73
N LYS A 285 -1.27 23.07 33.53
CA LYS A 285 -1.49 22.39 32.25
C LYS A 285 -0.33 22.45 31.26
N VAL A 286 0.29 23.61 31.05
CA VAL A 286 1.30 23.81 30.00
C VAL A 286 2.43 24.72 30.48
N TRP A 287 3.66 24.29 30.26
CA TRP A 287 4.89 25.03 30.55
C TRP A 287 5.85 24.94 29.37
N THR A 288 6.79 25.87 29.29
CA THR A 288 7.95 25.79 28.40
C THR A 288 9.23 25.81 29.25
N LEU A 289 10.17 24.92 28.94
CA LEU A 289 11.51 24.85 29.47
C LEU A 289 12.44 25.43 28.42
N MET A 290 13.08 26.57 28.68
CA MET A 290 14.05 27.17 27.77
C MET A 290 15.45 26.93 28.34
N GLY A 291 16.30 26.27 27.59
CA GLY A 291 17.63 25.88 28.07
C GLY A 291 18.43 25.13 27.01
N LYS A 292 19.63 24.70 27.40
CA LYS A 292 20.54 23.99 26.52
C LYS A 292 20.38 22.48 26.73
N PHE A 293 19.62 21.83 25.86
CA PHE A 293 19.32 20.40 25.90
C PHE A 293 20.09 19.69 24.79
N ALA A 294 20.73 18.55 25.08
CA ALA A 294 21.62 17.83 24.14
C ALA A 294 22.71 18.72 23.52
N GLY A 295 23.14 19.79 24.23
CA GLY A 295 24.09 20.77 23.72
C GLY A 295 23.51 21.85 22.80
N VAL A 296 22.19 21.88 22.57
CA VAL A 296 21.47 22.83 21.70
C VAL A 296 20.57 23.74 22.54
N ASP A 297 20.60 25.05 22.29
CA ASP A 297 19.65 25.99 22.91
C ASP A 297 18.25 25.79 22.30
N ARG A 298 17.33 25.18 23.05
CA ARG A 298 15.97 24.83 22.56
C ARG A 298 14.88 25.02 23.61
N VAL A 299 13.64 24.93 23.15
CA VAL A 299 12.43 25.05 24.00
C VAL A 299 11.70 23.71 24.03
N ILE A 300 11.65 23.08 25.22
CA ILE A 300 10.82 21.89 25.44
C ILE A 300 9.47 22.33 26.04
N THR A 301 8.37 21.96 25.37
CA THR A 301 7.03 22.18 25.89
C THR A 301 6.61 21.01 26.78
N VAL A 302 6.19 21.29 28.00
CA VAL A 302 5.61 20.28 28.91
C VAL A 302 4.10 20.44 28.96
N LYS A 303 3.35 19.37 28.69
CA LYS A 303 1.88 19.34 28.74
C LYS A 303 1.39 18.28 29.73
N ALA A 304 0.52 18.66 30.67
CA ALA A 304 -0.24 17.71 31.48
C ALA A 304 -1.47 17.23 30.69
N ILE A 305 -1.45 15.97 30.26
CA ILE A 305 -2.47 15.36 29.41
C ILE A 305 -2.99 14.09 30.09
N GLY A 306 -4.20 14.17 30.67
CA GLY A 306 -4.76 13.05 31.42
C GLY A 306 -3.86 12.64 32.59
N PRO A 307 -3.41 11.38 32.69
CA PRO A 307 -2.54 10.89 33.76
C PRO A 307 -1.03 11.05 33.46
N ARG A 308 -0.61 11.90 32.51
CA ARG A 308 0.82 12.04 32.15
C ARG A 308 1.27 13.49 31.98
N LEU A 309 2.53 13.74 32.33
CA LEU A 309 3.29 14.88 31.81
C LEU A 309 4.01 14.42 30.54
N MET A 310 3.81 15.15 29.45
CA MET A 310 4.43 14.93 28.14
C MET A 310 5.44 16.04 27.87
N PHE A 311 6.66 15.66 27.51
CA PHE A 311 7.74 16.56 27.10
C PHE A 311 7.86 16.51 25.58
N ILE A 312 7.75 17.66 24.93
CA ILE A 312 7.66 17.77 23.47
C ILE A 312 8.70 18.79 23.02
N LYS A 313 9.63 18.39 22.15
CA LYS A 313 10.55 19.30 21.46
C LYS A 313 9.98 19.71 20.11
N THR A 314 10.64 20.69 19.52
CA THR A 314 10.49 21.05 18.12
C THR A 314 11.74 20.56 17.40
N LEU A 315 11.57 19.87 16.28
CA LEU A 315 12.66 19.43 15.41
C LEU A 315 13.24 20.59 14.60
N GLY A 316 14.45 20.38 14.09
CA GLY A 316 15.16 21.23 13.16
C GLY A 316 16.58 20.70 12.91
N THR A 317 17.41 21.47 12.22
CA THR A 317 18.72 21.06 11.67
C THR A 317 19.76 20.50 12.66
N SER A 318 19.52 20.64 13.97
CA SER A 318 20.33 20.00 15.01
C SER A 318 20.00 18.53 15.29
N ASP A 319 18.82 18.07 14.87
CA ASP A 319 18.26 16.76 15.17
C ASP A 319 18.52 15.79 14.00
N GLN A 320 19.78 15.68 13.59
CA GLN A 320 20.25 15.00 12.37
C GLN A 320 19.92 13.50 12.22
N ARG A 321 19.25 12.89 13.20
CA ARG A 321 18.75 11.50 13.16
C ARG A 321 17.25 11.42 12.90
N ASP A 322 16.56 12.56 12.86
CA ASP A 322 15.17 12.69 12.50
C ASP A 322 15.03 12.95 10.99
N ALA A 323 13.94 12.43 10.43
CA ALA A 323 13.51 12.83 9.10
C ALA A 323 13.14 14.32 9.08
N ASP A 324 13.41 14.97 7.96
CA ASP A 324 12.90 16.31 7.66
C ASP A 324 11.63 16.21 6.81
N THR A 325 10.59 16.95 7.21
CA THR A 325 9.25 16.86 6.64
C THR A 325 8.99 18.08 5.77
N VAL A 326 8.90 17.87 4.45
CA VAL A 326 8.55 18.93 3.50
C VAL A 326 7.06 19.27 3.61
N TRP A 327 6.18 18.26 3.55
CA TRP A 327 4.74 18.45 3.75
C TRP A 327 4.02 17.20 4.28
N VAL A 328 2.85 17.41 4.89
CA VAL A 328 1.97 16.36 5.43
C VAL A 328 0.52 16.59 4.98
N TYR A 329 -0.17 15.52 4.58
CA TYR A 329 -1.60 15.50 4.32
C TYR A 329 -2.28 14.36 5.10
N ASN A 330 -3.11 14.70 6.10
CA ASN A 330 -3.77 13.72 6.95
C ASN A 330 -5.12 13.29 6.37
N MET A 331 -5.19 12.10 5.76
CA MET A 331 -6.42 11.63 5.09
C MET A 331 -7.57 11.36 6.07
N MET A 332 -7.28 11.00 7.33
CA MET A 332 -8.32 10.78 8.34
C MET A 332 -8.99 12.09 8.77
N GLU A 333 -8.20 13.16 8.94
CA GLU A 333 -8.71 14.48 9.35
C GLU A 333 -9.32 15.27 8.19
N GLU A 334 -8.67 15.28 7.02
CA GLU A 334 -9.08 16.10 5.86
C GLU A 334 -10.19 15.44 5.01
N LEU A 335 -10.18 14.10 4.90
CA LEU A 335 -11.12 13.35 4.03
C LEU A 335 -12.13 12.49 4.81
N GLY A 336 -12.01 12.40 6.14
CA GLY A 336 -12.90 11.58 6.97
C GLY A 336 -12.72 10.07 6.78
N VAL A 337 -11.56 9.65 6.27
CA VAL A 337 -11.22 8.23 6.03
C VAL A 337 -11.11 7.46 7.36
N SER A 338 -11.62 6.24 7.37
CA SER A 338 -11.44 5.27 8.47
C SER A 338 -10.66 4.08 7.93
N GLN A 339 -9.33 4.13 8.09
CA GLN A 339 -8.44 3.09 7.59
C GLN A 339 -8.61 1.77 8.36
N HIS A 340 -8.58 0.62 7.67
CA HIS A 340 -8.70 -0.68 8.34
C HIS A 340 -7.33 -1.31 8.63
N ASN A 341 -7.09 -1.68 9.89
CA ASN A 341 -5.83 -2.22 10.45
C ASN A 341 -4.59 -1.29 10.37
N MET A 342 -4.28 -0.74 9.19
CA MET A 342 -3.26 0.28 8.92
C MET A 342 -3.38 0.80 7.48
N ALA A 343 -2.82 1.97 7.18
CA ALA A 343 -2.58 2.36 5.79
C ALA A 343 -1.36 1.63 5.20
N SER A 344 -1.47 1.22 3.94
CA SER A 344 -0.49 0.31 3.27
C SER A 344 -0.13 0.71 1.84
N CYS A 345 -0.67 1.83 1.34
CA CYS A 345 -0.43 2.29 -0.03
C CYS A 345 1.04 2.71 -0.25
N SER A 346 1.77 1.91 -1.05
CA SER A 346 2.98 2.40 -1.72
C SER A 346 2.54 3.33 -2.85
N VAL A 347 2.84 4.63 -2.75
CA VAL A 347 2.36 5.63 -3.72
C VAL A 347 3.03 5.46 -5.09
N THR A 348 2.49 6.12 -6.12
CA THR A 348 3.15 6.26 -7.42
C THR A 348 2.83 7.60 -8.06
N GLY A 349 3.75 8.09 -8.89
CA GLY A 349 3.65 9.37 -9.57
C GLY A 349 3.45 9.27 -11.08
N TYR A 350 3.00 10.37 -11.68
CA TYR A 350 3.02 10.56 -13.13
C TYR A 350 3.13 12.06 -13.45
N GLY A 351 4.34 12.49 -13.83
CA GLY A 351 4.67 13.92 -13.82
C GLY A 351 4.55 14.49 -12.40
N ASP A 352 3.81 15.58 -12.22
CA ASP A 352 3.57 16.21 -10.92
C ASP A 352 2.43 15.57 -10.10
N LEU A 353 1.73 14.58 -10.67
CA LEU A 353 0.63 13.88 -10.01
C LEU A 353 1.17 12.80 -9.07
N LEU A 354 0.53 12.66 -7.90
CA LEU A 354 0.70 11.55 -6.97
C LEU A 354 -0.64 10.84 -6.77
N PHE A 355 -0.65 9.50 -6.91
CA PHE A 355 -1.84 8.67 -6.73
C PHE A 355 -1.76 7.88 -5.43
N VAL A 356 -2.84 7.92 -4.64
CA VAL A 356 -2.87 7.36 -3.29
C VAL A 356 -4.17 6.59 -3.05
N ASN A 357 -4.05 5.33 -2.64
CA ASN A 357 -5.12 4.55 -2.02
C ASN A 357 -5.20 4.94 -0.54
N THR A 358 -6.39 5.32 -0.07
CA THR A 358 -6.57 5.86 1.30
C THR A 358 -6.61 4.78 2.38
N SER A 359 -6.65 3.50 2.00
CA SER A 359 -6.86 2.34 2.89
C SER A 359 -8.16 2.37 3.69
N ASN A 360 -9.15 3.18 3.28
CA ASN A 360 -10.49 3.21 3.87
C ASN A 360 -11.09 1.80 3.94
N GLY A 361 -11.77 1.47 5.03
CA GLY A 361 -12.22 0.10 5.24
C GLY A 361 -13.22 -0.05 6.38
N ILE A 362 -13.40 -1.30 6.78
CA ILE A 362 -14.35 -1.67 7.83
C ILE A 362 -13.75 -1.53 9.23
N ASP A 363 -14.57 -1.71 10.26
CA ASP A 363 -14.12 -1.70 11.66
C ASP A 363 -13.54 -3.05 12.11
N GLU A 364 -12.95 -3.08 13.32
CA GLU A 364 -12.38 -4.28 13.95
C GLU A 364 -13.38 -5.45 14.16
N SER A 365 -14.69 -5.23 13.95
CA SER A 365 -15.68 -6.31 13.97
C SER A 365 -15.75 -7.10 12.66
N HIS A 366 -15.06 -6.60 11.63
CA HIS A 366 -15.09 -7.04 10.23
C HIS A 366 -16.52 -7.02 9.62
N ILE A 367 -17.39 -6.13 10.11
CA ILE A 367 -18.80 -6.03 9.68
C ILE A 367 -19.17 -4.61 9.24
N ASN A 368 -18.95 -3.60 10.08
CA ASN A 368 -19.44 -2.24 9.83
C ASN A 368 -18.44 -1.46 8.99
N LEU A 369 -18.93 -0.62 8.08
CA LEU A 369 -18.13 0.34 7.32
C LEU A 369 -18.32 1.73 7.96
N PRO A 370 -17.34 2.29 8.69
CA PRO A 370 -17.54 3.54 9.44
C PRO A 370 -17.69 4.76 8.54
N ALA A 371 -16.99 4.77 7.40
CA ALA A 371 -16.90 5.90 6.48
C ALA A 371 -17.26 5.48 5.04
N PRO A 372 -18.55 5.15 4.75
CA PRO A 372 -18.97 4.60 3.46
C PRO A 372 -18.93 5.58 2.29
N ASP A 373 -18.94 6.89 2.59
CA ASP A 373 -18.90 7.98 1.62
C ASP A 373 -17.50 8.64 1.54
N ALA A 374 -16.51 8.11 2.26
CA ALA A 374 -15.15 8.66 2.26
C ALA A 374 -14.36 8.23 1.00
N PRO A 375 -13.45 9.07 0.50
CA PRO A 375 -12.58 8.72 -0.61
C PRO A 375 -11.77 7.45 -0.35
N SER A 376 -11.72 6.60 -1.36
CA SER A 376 -10.94 5.36 -1.42
C SER A 376 -9.68 5.52 -2.30
N PHE A 377 -9.74 6.42 -3.29
CA PHE A 377 -8.63 6.75 -4.18
C PHE A 377 -8.57 8.26 -4.46
N ILE A 378 -7.38 8.85 -4.41
CA ILE A 378 -7.16 10.28 -4.64
C ILE A 378 -6.00 10.53 -5.60
N CYS A 379 -6.05 11.67 -6.28
CA CYS A 379 -4.91 12.25 -6.98
C CYS A 379 -4.61 13.62 -6.38
N MET A 380 -3.34 13.88 -6.11
CA MET A 380 -2.85 15.14 -5.54
C MET A 380 -1.59 15.62 -6.24
N ASP A 381 -1.22 16.87 -6.00
CA ASP A 381 0.06 17.44 -6.39
C ASP A 381 1.17 16.94 -5.46
N LYS A 382 2.23 16.35 -6.02
CA LYS A 382 3.34 15.81 -5.22
C LYS A 382 4.21 16.90 -4.57
N HIS A 383 4.13 18.15 -5.02
CA HIS A 383 4.95 19.24 -4.50
C HIS A 383 4.22 20.05 -3.42
N THR A 384 2.89 20.16 -3.51
CA THR A 384 2.09 21.05 -2.64
C THR A 384 1.08 20.35 -1.74
N ALA A 385 0.85 19.05 -1.93
CA ALA A 385 -0.23 18.27 -1.32
C ALA A 385 -1.67 18.71 -1.71
N GLU A 386 -1.84 19.54 -2.73
CA GLU A 386 -3.18 19.93 -3.22
C GLU A 386 -3.90 18.72 -3.83
N VAL A 387 -5.01 18.30 -3.25
CA VAL A 387 -5.84 17.21 -3.80
C VAL A 387 -6.63 17.71 -5.01
N TYR A 388 -6.29 17.20 -6.19
CA TYR A 388 -6.97 17.53 -7.45
C TYR A 388 -8.34 16.86 -7.57
N TRP A 389 -8.47 15.60 -7.15
CA TRP A 389 -9.75 14.89 -7.14
C TRP A 389 -9.81 13.75 -6.14
N THR A 390 -11.05 13.36 -5.81
CA THR A 390 -11.36 12.23 -4.93
C THR A 390 -12.37 11.27 -5.56
N ASN A 391 -12.13 9.97 -5.39
CA ASN A 391 -13.03 8.91 -5.78
C ASN A 391 -13.38 8.02 -4.57
N ASP A 392 -14.66 7.74 -4.42
CA ASP A 392 -15.29 6.98 -3.33
C ASP A 392 -15.61 5.53 -3.69
N SER A 393 -15.22 5.05 -4.88
CA SER A 393 -15.42 3.64 -5.27
C SER A 393 -14.48 2.74 -4.47
N PRO A 394 -14.95 1.63 -3.89
CA PRO A 394 -16.25 0.99 -4.12
C PRO A 394 -17.34 1.34 -3.07
N GLY A 395 -17.03 2.24 -2.13
CA GLY A 395 -17.94 2.75 -1.10
C GLY A 395 -18.57 1.63 -0.27
N ASN A 396 -19.91 1.60 -0.25
CA ASN A 396 -20.69 0.57 0.47
C ASN A 396 -20.42 -0.89 0.04
N ASN A 397 -19.66 -1.14 -1.02
CA ASN A 397 -19.27 -2.50 -1.44
C ASN A 397 -17.92 -2.98 -0.91
N LEU A 398 -17.17 -2.17 -0.14
CA LEU A 398 -15.95 -2.60 0.54
C LEU A 398 -16.18 -3.87 1.38
N VAL A 399 -15.51 -4.96 1.05
CA VAL A 399 -15.63 -6.21 1.81
C VAL A 399 -14.70 -6.27 3.03
N HIS A 400 -13.54 -5.60 2.97
CA HIS A 400 -12.56 -5.51 4.07
C HIS A 400 -11.87 -4.13 4.11
N GLY A 401 -10.53 -4.08 4.19
CA GLY A 401 -9.71 -2.89 3.92
C GLY A 401 -9.31 -2.77 2.44
N GLN A 402 -8.46 -1.78 2.15
CA GLN A 402 -7.90 -1.52 0.83
C GLN A 402 -6.38 -1.44 0.91
N TRP A 403 -5.70 -2.43 0.34
CA TRP A 403 -4.25 -2.60 0.54
C TRP A 403 -3.43 -2.59 -0.75
N SER A 404 -4.05 -2.93 -1.89
CA SER A 404 -3.36 -2.82 -3.18
C SER A 404 -2.87 -1.41 -3.44
N SER A 405 -1.59 -1.31 -3.79
CA SER A 405 -0.98 -0.06 -4.24
C SER A 405 -1.43 0.28 -5.67
N PRO A 406 -1.50 1.56 -6.05
CA PRO A 406 -1.80 1.96 -7.42
C PRO A 406 -0.62 1.75 -8.37
N ALA A 407 -0.93 1.68 -9.66
CA ALA A 407 0.02 1.67 -10.78
C ALA A 407 -0.41 2.71 -11.84
N VAL A 408 0.53 3.21 -12.65
CA VAL A 408 0.22 4.13 -13.75
C VAL A 408 0.95 3.71 -15.03
N ALA A 409 0.18 3.46 -16.09
CA ALA A 409 0.69 3.03 -17.39
C ALA A 409 -0.06 3.69 -18.54
N GLU A 410 0.59 3.78 -19.70
CA GLU A 410 -0.04 4.32 -20.91
C GLU A 410 -0.49 3.16 -21.80
N PHE A 411 -1.77 3.15 -22.17
CA PHE A 411 -2.37 2.11 -23.00
C PHE A 411 -3.15 2.74 -24.14
N GLY A 412 -2.75 2.44 -25.38
CA GLY A 412 -3.39 2.99 -26.58
C GLY A 412 -3.34 4.52 -26.67
N GLY A 413 -2.29 5.16 -26.16
CA GLY A 413 -2.15 6.62 -26.13
C GLY A 413 -2.87 7.31 -24.95
N VAL A 414 -3.43 6.54 -24.00
CA VAL A 414 -4.13 7.07 -22.83
C VAL A 414 -3.39 6.69 -21.56
N PRO A 415 -2.89 7.64 -20.75
CA PRO A 415 -2.30 7.34 -19.45
C PRO A 415 -3.41 7.03 -18.44
N GLN A 416 -3.26 5.91 -17.74
CA GLN A 416 -4.29 5.32 -16.87
C GLN A 416 -3.71 5.05 -15.48
N ALA A 417 -4.38 5.58 -14.45
CA ALA A 417 -4.15 5.26 -13.05
C ALA A 417 -5.01 4.06 -12.66
N LEU A 418 -4.35 2.94 -12.38
CA LEU A 418 -4.96 1.67 -12.01
C LEU A 418 -5.10 1.59 -10.49
N PHE A 419 -6.30 1.25 -10.04
CA PHE A 419 -6.67 1.18 -8.64
C PHE A 419 -7.46 -0.10 -8.37
N ALA A 420 -6.92 -0.99 -7.56
CA ALA A 420 -7.64 -2.20 -7.15
C ALA A 420 -8.40 -1.94 -5.83
N GLY A 421 -9.72 -2.05 -5.89
CA GLY A 421 -10.65 -1.74 -4.82
C GLY A 421 -10.82 -2.88 -3.81
N GLY A 422 -11.19 -2.51 -2.58
CA GLY A 422 -11.45 -3.44 -1.49
C GLY A 422 -12.76 -4.22 -1.62
N ASP A 423 -13.39 -4.24 -2.80
CA ASP A 423 -14.58 -5.01 -3.20
C ASP A 423 -14.23 -6.15 -4.18
N GLY A 424 -12.98 -6.21 -4.65
CA GLY A 424 -12.51 -7.18 -5.63
C GLY A 424 -12.62 -6.72 -7.09
N TYR A 425 -12.87 -5.43 -7.34
CA TYR A 425 -12.76 -4.83 -8.67
C TYR A 425 -11.40 -4.13 -8.85
N ILE A 426 -10.87 -4.15 -10.07
CA ILE A 426 -9.89 -3.17 -10.53
C ILE A 426 -10.59 -2.08 -11.35
N TYR A 427 -10.23 -0.83 -11.07
CA TYR A 427 -10.72 0.38 -11.70
C TYR A 427 -9.57 1.05 -12.45
N SER A 428 -9.86 1.62 -13.62
CA SER A 428 -8.94 2.48 -14.35
C SER A 428 -9.53 3.87 -14.49
N PHE A 429 -8.78 4.85 -13.99
CA PHE A 429 -9.05 6.26 -14.17
C PHE A 429 -8.04 6.86 -15.14
N LYS A 430 -8.42 7.90 -15.86
CA LYS A 430 -7.45 8.68 -16.63
C LYS A 430 -6.47 9.37 -15.66
N ALA A 431 -5.18 9.24 -15.92
CA ALA A 431 -4.12 9.81 -15.08
C ALA A 431 -3.91 11.30 -15.40
N ASP A 432 -4.88 12.13 -15.03
CA ASP A 432 -4.82 13.59 -15.11
C ASP A 432 -5.41 14.27 -13.85
N LYS A 433 -5.51 15.61 -13.86
CA LYS A 433 -6.05 16.42 -12.76
C LYS A 433 -7.59 16.36 -12.65
N GLY A 434 -8.27 15.54 -13.45
CA GLY A 434 -9.72 15.42 -13.46
C GLY A 434 -10.44 16.71 -13.86
N ILE A 435 -11.73 16.76 -13.59
CA ILE A 435 -12.59 17.94 -13.79
C ILE A 435 -13.49 18.10 -12.55
N ASP A 436 -13.61 19.32 -12.03
CA ASP A 436 -14.47 19.66 -10.88
C ASP A 436 -14.32 18.74 -9.65
N GLY A 437 -13.07 18.35 -9.35
CA GLY A 437 -12.75 17.48 -8.21
C GLY A 437 -13.03 15.99 -8.43
N LYS A 438 -13.26 15.55 -9.69
CA LYS A 438 -13.57 14.16 -10.04
C LYS A 438 -12.71 13.61 -11.18
N PRO A 439 -12.28 12.33 -11.10
CA PRO A 439 -11.59 11.66 -12.20
C PRO A 439 -12.54 11.18 -13.30
N GLU A 440 -11.98 10.96 -14.49
CA GLU A 440 -12.63 10.22 -15.57
C GLU A 440 -12.41 8.71 -15.37
N LEU A 441 -13.46 7.95 -15.03
CA LEU A 441 -13.42 6.48 -15.02
C LEU A 441 -13.45 5.96 -16.47
N LEU A 442 -12.39 5.25 -16.87
CA LEU A 442 -12.25 4.67 -18.20
C LEU A 442 -12.89 3.28 -18.27
N TRP A 443 -12.55 2.40 -17.33
CA TRP A 443 -13.11 1.05 -17.24
C TRP A 443 -13.04 0.48 -15.82
N LYS A 444 -13.79 -0.60 -15.58
CA LYS A 444 -13.74 -1.40 -14.35
C LYS A 444 -13.95 -2.89 -14.65
N PHE A 445 -13.33 -3.76 -13.85
CA PHE A 445 -13.32 -5.21 -14.04
C PHE A 445 -13.47 -5.91 -12.69
N ASP A 446 -14.48 -6.77 -12.54
CA ASP A 446 -14.65 -7.65 -11.35
C ASP A 446 -13.69 -8.83 -11.47
N CYS A 447 -12.73 -8.94 -10.57
CA CYS A 447 -11.78 -10.04 -10.58
C CYS A 447 -12.32 -11.32 -9.92
N ASN A 448 -13.61 -11.33 -9.52
CA ASN A 448 -14.29 -12.45 -8.88
C ASN A 448 -15.43 -13.01 -9.75
N PRO A 449 -15.62 -14.34 -9.81
CA PRO A 449 -16.82 -14.98 -10.35
C PRO A 449 -18.10 -14.44 -9.68
N LYS A 450 -19.20 -14.27 -10.43
CA LYS A 450 -20.37 -13.54 -9.88
C LYS A 450 -21.13 -14.28 -8.77
N GLU A 451 -21.02 -15.60 -8.71
CA GLU A 451 -21.59 -16.40 -7.62
C GLU A 451 -20.70 -16.48 -6.37
N SER A 452 -19.47 -15.95 -6.41
CA SER A 452 -18.54 -15.91 -5.28
C SER A 452 -19.15 -15.26 -4.03
N VAL A 453 -18.81 -15.79 -2.86
CA VAL A 453 -19.40 -15.33 -1.58
C VAL A 453 -18.34 -14.89 -0.59
N TRP A 454 -18.46 -13.67 -0.08
CA TRP A 454 -17.66 -13.21 1.05
C TRP A 454 -18.15 -13.85 2.34
N LYS A 455 -17.25 -14.55 3.05
CA LYS A 455 -17.51 -15.10 4.38
C LYS A 455 -16.29 -14.83 5.27
N LEU A 456 -16.54 -14.31 6.47
CA LEU A 456 -15.49 -14.08 7.46
C LEU A 456 -14.85 -15.40 7.91
N GLY A 457 -13.54 -15.38 8.18
CA GLY A 457 -12.77 -16.57 8.57
C GLY A 457 -12.53 -17.54 7.41
N GLY A 458 -12.07 -17.03 6.26
CA GLY A 458 -11.45 -17.81 5.18
C GLY A 458 -12.39 -18.62 4.26
N LYS A 459 -13.57 -19.03 4.74
CA LYS A 459 -14.48 -19.94 4.01
C LYS A 459 -15.28 -19.29 2.87
N GLY A 460 -14.86 -18.10 2.45
CA GLY A 460 -15.42 -17.37 1.33
C GLY A 460 -14.68 -17.66 0.03
N THR A 461 -15.39 -17.60 -1.08
CA THR A 461 -14.82 -17.69 -2.43
C THR A 461 -14.76 -16.32 -3.11
N ARG A 462 -15.33 -15.29 -2.47
CA ARG A 462 -15.11 -13.89 -2.87
C ARG A 462 -13.92 -13.35 -2.10
N ASN A 463 -13.05 -12.70 -2.85
CA ASN A 463 -11.79 -12.11 -2.43
C ASN A 463 -11.78 -10.60 -2.69
N ASN A 464 -10.81 -9.90 -2.12
CA ASN A 464 -10.46 -8.53 -2.53
C ASN A 464 -9.10 -8.57 -3.25
N ILE A 465 -8.39 -7.45 -3.32
CA ILE A 465 -7.10 -7.37 -4.01
C ILE A 465 -6.07 -6.74 -3.08
N ILE A 466 -5.00 -7.50 -2.81
CA ILE A 466 -3.79 -7.05 -2.09
C ILE A 466 -2.64 -6.85 -3.09
N ALA A 467 -2.48 -7.78 -4.04
CA ALA A 467 -1.51 -7.70 -5.11
C ALA A 467 -1.64 -6.37 -5.89
N THR A 468 -0.50 -5.76 -6.21
CA THR A 468 -0.45 -4.54 -7.01
C THR A 468 -0.65 -4.88 -8.49
N PRO A 469 -1.49 -4.15 -9.26
CA PRO A 469 -1.60 -4.37 -10.70
C PRO A 469 -0.29 -4.05 -11.43
N VAL A 470 0.12 -4.90 -12.36
CA VAL A 470 1.34 -4.74 -13.16
C VAL A 470 0.99 -4.43 -14.61
N ALA A 471 1.69 -3.47 -15.19
CA ALA A 471 1.59 -3.14 -16.61
C ALA A 471 2.76 -3.77 -17.38
N TYR A 472 2.45 -4.62 -18.37
CA TYR A 472 3.44 -5.29 -19.21
C TYR A 472 2.88 -5.52 -20.62
N ASP A 473 3.69 -5.24 -21.66
CA ASP A 473 3.37 -5.40 -23.09
C ASP A 473 1.93 -4.98 -23.47
N GLY A 474 1.52 -3.78 -23.04
CA GLY A 474 0.20 -3.21 -23.33
C GLY A 474 -0.98 -3.74 -22.51
N HIS A 475 -0.75 -4.71 -21.61
CA HIS A 475 -1.77 -5.38 -20.80
C HIS A 475 -1.64 -5.07 -19.30
N VAL A 476 -2.68 -5.40 -18.55
CA VAL A 476 -2.70 -5.34 -17.08
C VAL A 476 -2.82 -6.74 -16.48
N TYR A 477 -1.92 -7.05 -15.55
CA TYR A 477 -1.88 -8.32 -14.82
C TYR A 477 -2.19 -8.08 -13.34
N VAL A 478 -3.09 -8.87 -12.76
CA VAL A 478 -3.45 -8.73 -11.33
C VAL A 478 -3.90 -10.07 -10.74
N ALA A 479 -3.36 -10.38 -9.57
CA ALA A 479 -3.77 -11.52 -8.75
C ALA A 479 -4.78 -11.10 -7.68
N VAL A 480 -5.58 -12.05 -7.20
CA VAL A 480 -6.71 -11.80 -6.29
C VAL A 480 -6.48 -12.58 -4.99
N GLY A 481 -6.80 -11.96 -3.84
CA GLY A 481 -6.44 -12.51 -2.54
C GLY A 481 -7.28 -11.96 -1.38
N GLN A 482 -6.85 -12.21 -0.16
CA GLN A 482 -7.54 -11.76 1.05
C GLN A 482 -6.54 -11.55 2.18
N ASP A 483 -6.97 -10.91 3.27
CA ASP A 483 -6.18 -10.78 4.49
C ASP A 483 -5.52 -12.13 4.87
N PRO A 484 -4.20 -12.18 5.12
CA PRO A 484 -3.54 -13.38 5.64
C PRO A 484 -4.21 -13.99 6.87
N GLU A 485 -4.86 -13.19 7.74
CA GLU A 485 -5.63 -13.73 8.89
C GLU A 485 -6.87 -14.56 8.49
N HIS A 486 -7.31 -14.47 7.23
CA HIS A 486 -8.35 -15.34 6.67
C HIS A 486 -7.79 -16.62 6.03
N GLY A 487 -6.47 -16.76 5.90
CA GLY A 487 -5.81 -17.98 5.43
C GLY A 487 -6.04 -18.31 3.95
N GLU A 488 -5.78 -19.57 3.60
CA GLU A 488 -5.89 -20.11 2.24
C GLU A 488 -7.33 -20.15 1.69
N GLY A 489 -7.43 -20.26 0.36
CA GLY A 489 -8.67 -20.43 -0.39
C GLY A 489 -8.47 -20.17 -1.88
N GLU A 490 -9.53 -20.39 -2.66
CA GLU A 490 -9.58 -20.11 -4.11
C GLU A 490 -9.03 -18.71 -4.43
N GLY A 491 -8.19 -18.60 -5.46
CA GLY A 491 -7.70 -17.34 -6.00
C GLY A 491 -7.73 -17.31 -7.52
N HIS A 492 -7.36 -16.15 -8.08
CA HIS A 492 -7.43 -15.89 -9.51
C HIS A 492 -6.25 -15.01 -9.94
N LEU A 493 -5.73 -15.26 -11.13
CA LEU A 493 -4.79 -14.40 -11.84
C LEU A 493 -5.40 -14.03 -13.20
N TRP A 494 -5.36 -12.73 -13.53
CA TRP A 494 -5.99 -12.18 -14.73
C TRP A 494 -4.96 -11.46 -15.61
N CYS A 495 -5.11 -11.62 -16.92
CA CYS A 495 -4.56 -10.70 -17.92
C CYS A 495 -5.72 -9.97 -18.62
N ILE A 496 -5.65 -8.64 -18.62
CA ILE A 496 -6.75 -7.73 -18.98
C ILE A 496 -6.28 -6.78 -20.10
N ASP A 497 -7.16 -6.52 -21.08
CA ASP A 497 -7.00 -5.47 -22.09
C ASP A 497 -7.48 -4.09 -21.55
N PRO A 498 -6.57 -3.15 -21.23
CA PRO A 498 -6.89 -1.84 -20.67
C PRO A 498 -7.34 -0.81 -21.72
N THR A 499 -7.44 -1.19 -23.00
CA THR A 499 -7.92 -0.31 -24.08
C THR A 499 -9.45 -0.26 -24.17
N MET A 500 -10.14 -1.24 -23.59
CA MET A 500 -11.61 -1.28 -23.50
C MET A 500 -12.18 -0.24 -22.53
N ARG A 501 -13.50 -0.02 -22.55
CA ARG A 501 -14.18 1.05 -21.77
C ARG A 501 -15.46 0.56 -21.11
N GLY A 502 -15.83 1.17 -19.98
CA GLY A 502 -17.03 0.85 -19.22
C GLY A 502 -16.88 -0.36 -18.28
N ASP A 503 -17.94 -1.16 -18.11
CA ASP A 503 -17.83 -2.44 -17.39
C ASP A 503 -17.27 -3.50 -18.33
N VAL A 504 -16.03 -3.91 -18.07
CA VAL A 504 -15.25 -4.84 -18.89
C VAL A 504 -14.98 -6.16 -18.18
N SER A 505 -15.71 -6.43 -17.09
CA SER A 505 -15.70 -7.69 -16.34
C SER A 505 -15.88 -8.92 -17.25
N PRO A 506 -15.45 -10.13 -16.83
CA PRO A 506 -15.72 -11.38 -17.56
C PRO A 506 -17.21 -11.62 -17.80
N GLU A 507 -18.00 -11.42 -16.75
CA GLU A 507 -19.44 -11.65 -16.72
C GLU A 507 -20.19 -10.39 -16.28
N LEU A 508 -21.48 -10.33 -16.63
CA LEU A 508 -22.45 -9.40 -16.07
C LEU A 508 -23.39 -10.16 -15.13
N ALA A 509 -23.73 -9.53 -14.00
CA ALA A 509 -24.75 -10.04 -13.09
C ALA A 509 -26.14 -9.59 -13.60
N VAL A 510 -27.07 -10.53 -13.81
CA VAL A 510 -28.43 -10.24 -14.28
C VAL A 510 -29.51 -10.95 -13.46
N LYS A 511 -30.71 -10.38 -13.45
CA LYS A 511 -31.95 -11.05 -13.10
C LYS A 511 -32.61 -11.59 -14.37
N ILE A 512 -33.10 -12.83 -14.31
CA ILE A 512 -33.94 -13.44 -15.34
C ILE A 512 -35.40 -13.12 -14.99
N GLU A 513 -36.09 -12.42 -15.87
CA GLU A 513 -37.51 -12.09 -15.73
C GLU A 513 -38.41 -13.24 -16.21
N ASP A 514 -39.70 -13.21 -15.85
CA ASP A 514 -40.68 -14.27 -16.18
C ASP A 514 -40.86 -14.49 -17.70
N ASP A 515 -40.54 -13.50 -18.53
CA ASP A 515 -40.56 -13.56 -20.00
C ASP A 515 -39.21 -13.98 -20.62
N GLY A 516 -38.21 -14.28 -19.78
CA GLY A 516 -36.86 -14.65 -20.18
C GLY A 516 -35.93 -13.47 -20.48
N THR A 517 -36.39 -12.21 -20.31
CA THR A 517 -35.50 -11.04 -20.45
C THR A 517 -34.47 -10.98 -19.32
N ARG A 518 -33.33 -10.35 -19.60
CA ARG A 518 -32.19 -10.24 -18.69
C ARG A 518 -32.00 -8.79 -18.26
N THR A 519 -32.23 -8.50 -16.99
CA THR A 519 -32.08 -7.14 -16.41
C THR A 519 -30.78 -7.08 -15.61
N PRO A 520 -29.82 -6.19 -15.91
CA PRO A 520 -28.61 -6.02 -15.09
C PRO A 520 -28.95 -5.72 -13.62
N ILE A 521 -28.29 -6.40 -12.68
CA ILE A 521 -28.41 -6.11 -11.25
C ILE A 521 -27.23 -5.28 -10.74
N PRO A 522 -27.45 -4.34 -9.81
CA PRO A 522 -26.35 -3.59 -9.19
C PRO A 522 -25.34 -4.51 -8.50
N HIS A 523 -24.08 -4.08 -8.46
CA HIS A 523 -23.05 -4.76 -7.66
C HIS A 523 -23.43 -4.79 -6.17
N ARG A 524 -23.00 -5.85 -5.47
CA ARG A 524 -23.34 -6.13 -4.07
C ARG A 524 -22.11 -6.67 -3.34
N ARG A 525 -21.75 -6.00 -2.23
CA ARG A 525 -20.69 -6.37 -1.27
C ARG A 525 -20.49 -7.89 -1.06
N ILE A 526 -21.53 -8.63 -0.68
CA ILE A 526 -21.36 -10.01 -0.15
C ILE A 526 -21.34 -11.09 -1.25
N GLN A 527 -22.21 -10.97 -2.25
CA GLN A 527 -22.38 -11.92 -3.36
C GLN A 527 -23.15 -11.20 -4.48
N ALA A 528 -22.62 -11.18 -5.70
CA ALA A 528 -23.24 -10.45 -6.79
C ALA A 528 -24.50 -11.16 -7.31
N VAL A 529 -24.39 -12.44 -7.68
CA VAL A 529 -25.46 -13.30 -8.20
C VAL A 529 -25.88 -14.32 -7.17
N ILE A 530 -27.19 -14.42 -6.91
CA ILE A 530 -27.78 -15.40 -5.98
C ILE A 530 -28.81 -16.25 -6.75
N PRO A 531 -28.43 -17.42 -7.32
CA PRO A 531 -29.28 -18.14 -8.29
C PRO A 531 -30.69 -18.49 -7.82
N LYS A 532 -30.86 -18.76 -6.51
CA LYS A 532 -32.17 -19.03 -5.89
C LYS A 532 -33.19 -17.87 -6.01
N ASN A 533 -32.75 -16.67 -6.38
CA ASN A 533 -33.58 -15.49 -6.60
C ASN A 533 -34.00 -15.32 -8.07
N GLY A 534 -33.63 -16.24 -8.97
CA GLY A 534 -33.78 -16.06 -10.42
C GLY A 534 -32.70 -15.13 -11.02
N GLU A 535 -31.52 -15.10 -10.39
CA GLU A 535 -30.37 -14.32 -10.85
C GLU A 535 -29.37 -15.26 -11.56
N ALA A 536 -28.57 -14.72 -12.48
CA ALA A 536 -27.55 -15.47 -13.21
C ALA A 536 -26.33 -14.60 -13.52
N ALA A 537 -25.18 -15.24 -13.64
CA ALA A 537 -24.03 -14.69 -14.35
C ALA A 537 -24.22 -14.94 -15.85
N VAL A 538 -23.80 -14.00 -16.69
CA VAL A 538 -23.83 -14.13 -18.15
C VAL A 538 -22.60 -13.47 -18.77
N ASP A 539 -22.02 -14.07 -19.79
CA ASP A 539 -20.85 -13.55 -20.51
C ASP A 539 -21.03 -12.06 -20.88
N ASN A 540 -20.01 -11.26 -20.60
CA ASN A 540 -19.99 -9.86 -20.99
C ASN A 540 -19.47 -9.73 -22.45
N PRO A 541 -20.28 -9.28 -23.42
CA PRO A 541 -19.80 -9.06 -24.79
C PRO A 541 -18.80 -7.88 -24.91
N ASN A 542 -18.60 -7.13 -23.82
CA ASN A 542 -17.61 -6.06 -23.67
C ASN A 542 -16.46 -6.49 -22.71
N SER A 543 -16.23 -7.79 -22.52
CA SER A 543 -15.19 -8.29 -21.63
C SER A 543 -13.78 -7.98 -22.14
N ALA A 544 -12.91 -7.52 -21.24
CA ALA A 544 -11.49 -7.30 -21.48
C ALA A 544 -10.60 -8.49 -21.07
N VAL A 545 -11.15 -9.68 -20.85
CA VAL A 545 -10.33 -10.87 -20.54
C VAL A 545 -9.47 -11.23 -21.75
N VAL A 546 -8.15 -11.24 -21.56
CA VAL A 546 -7.20 -11.84 -22.51
C VAL A 546 -6.95 -13.29 -22.14
N TRP A 547 -6.74 -13.57 -20.86
CA TRP A 547 -6.82 -14.91 -20.26
C TRP A 547 -7.12 -14.83 -18.75
N HIS A 548 -7.54 -15.97 -18.20
CA HIS A 548 -7.82 -16.17 -16.78
C HIS A 548 -7.16 -17.46 -16.31
N TYR A 549 -6.46 -17.41 -15.18
CA TYR A 549 -5.92 -18.59 -14.51
C TYR A 549 -6.53 -18.70 -13.10
N SER A 550 -7.17 -19.84 -12.84
CA SER A 550 -7.56 -20.31 -11.50
C SER A 550 -7.20 -21.76 -11.26
N MET A 551 -6.97 -22.53 -12.33
CA MET A 551 -6.56 -23.93 -12.34
C MET A 551 -6.07 -24.31 -13.74
N ALA A 552 -5.18 -25.30 -13.85
CA ALA A 552 -4.81 -25.92 -15.11
C ALA A 552 -4.40 -27.38 -14.89
N ASP A 553 -5.08 -28.31 -15.57
CA ASP A 553 -4.74 -29.74 -15.59
C ASP A 553 -3.42 -29.89 -16.38
N GLN A 554 -2.31 -29.94 -15.64
CA GLN A 554 -0.93 -30.01 -16.15
C GLN A 554 -0.52 -31.46 -16.45
N ASN A 555 -1.11 -32.42 -15.72
CA ASN A 555 -0.80 -33.84 -15.84
C ASN A 555 -1.66 -34.59 -16.90
N ALA A 556 -2.80 -33.99 -17.30
CA ALA A 556 -3.80 -34.47 -18.25
C ALA A 556 -4.60 -35.72 -17.83
N ASP A 557 -4.84 -35.93 -16.53
CA ASP A 557 -5.66 -37.02 -15.99
C ASP A 557 -7.15 -36.68 -15.81
N GLY A 558 -7.50 -35.38 -15.78
CA GLY A 558 -8.86 -34.88 -15.68
C GLY A 558 -9.41 -34.70 -14.27
N GLU A 559 -8.58 -34.85 -13.24
CA GLU A 559 -8.78 -34.28 -11.90
C GLU A 559 -7.96 -32.97 -11.78
N PHE A 560 -7.88 -32.37 -10.59
CA PHE A 560 -7.00 -31.23 -10.32
C PHE A 560 -6.34 -31.46 -8.97
N ASP A 561 -5.01 -31.52 -8.95
CA ASP A 561 -4.21 -31.55 -7.71
C ASP A 561 -4.12 -30.14 -7.09
N PHE A 562 -3.68 -30.05 -5.84
CA PHE A 562 -3.54 -28.77 -5.12
C PHE A 562 -2.57 -27.83 -5.85
N GLU A 563 -1.48 -28.39 -6.35
CA GLU A 563 -0.42 -27.72 -7.10
C GLU A 563 -0.84 -27.30 -8.52
N GLU A 564 -2.04 -27.67 -8.97
CA GLU A 564 -2.64 -27.28 -10.26
C GLU A 564 -3.67 -26.15 -10.13
N GLU A 565 -4.08 -25.80 -8.90
CA GLU A 565 -4.98 -24.67 -8.59
C GLU A 565 -4.20 -23.40 -8.22
N MET A 566 -4.77 -22.22 -8.52
CA MET A 566 -4.24 -20.93 -8.06
C MET A 566 -4.97 -20.50 -6.79
N HIS A 567 -4.27 -20.39 -5.67
CA HIS A 567 -4.87 -19.89 -4.43
C HIS A 567 -4.82 -18.36 -4.34
N ARG A 568 -5.40 -17.81 -3.26
CA ARG A 568 -5.27 -16.39 -2.91
C ARG A 568 -3.81 -15.95 -3.01
N SER A 569 -3.53 -14.75 -3.51
CA SER A 569 -2.19 -14.17 -3.45
C SER A 569 -2.18 -12.77 -2.85
N CYS A 570 -1.18 -12.51 -1.99
CA CYS A 570 -0.77 -11.16 -1.60
C CYS A 570 0.30 -10.59 -2.55
N GLY A 571 1.05 -11.47 -3.21
CA GLY A 571 2.18 -11.16 -4.09
C GLY A 571 1.75 -10.53 -5.40
N THR A 572 2.62 -9.66 -5.91
CA THR A 572 2.52 -9.06 -7.24
C THR A 572 3.25 -9.94 -8.26
N VAL A 573 2.84 -9.93 -9.54
CA VAL A 573 3.55 -10.67 -10.58
C VAL A 573 4.89 -10.01 -10.92
N ALA A 574 5.87 -10.79 -11.39
CA ALA A 574 7.04 -10.27 -12.11
C ALA A 574 7.06 -10.92 -13.50
N ILE A 575 7.29 -10.12 -14.55
CA ILE A 575 7.18 -10.56 -15.95
C ILE A 575 8.39 -10.08 -16.75
N LYS A 576 9.13 -11.02 -17.35
CA LYS A 576 10.26 -10.72 -18.23
C LYS A 576 10.28 -11.68 -19.41
N ASP A 577 10.58 -11.17 -20.60
CA ASP A 577 10.67 -11.96 -21.85
C ASP A 577 9.45 -12.88 -22.08
N ASP A 578 8.25 -12.34 -21.79
CA ASP A 578 6.93 -13.01 -21.79
C ASP A 578 6.76 -14.15 -20.77
N ILE A 579 7.69 -14.34 -19.85
CA ILE A 579 7.60 -15.31 -18.75
C ILE A 579 7.15 -14.59 -17.47
N LEU A 580 6.01 -15.01 -16.94
CA LEU A 580 5.40 -14.53 -15.72
C LEU A 580 5.74 -15.45 -14.55
N TYR A 581 6.08 -14.86 -13.42
CA TYR A 581 6.27 -15.52 -12.13
C TYR A 581 5.36 -14.87 -11.08
N ILE A 582 4.80 -15.70 -10.20
CA ILE A 582 4.02 -15.27 -9.02
C ILE A 582 4.12 -16.31 -7.90
N ALA A 583 4.09 -15.86 -6.65
CA ALA A 583 3.82 -16.73 -5.50
C ALA A 583 2.35 -16.56 -5.07
N ASP A 584 1.67 -17.66 -4.78
CA ASP A 584 0.42 -17.64 -4.04
C ASP A 584 0.67 -17.69 -2.52
N PHE A 585 -0.39 -17.46 -1.74
CA PHE A 585 -0.32 -17.42 -0.29
C PHE A 585 -0.05 -18.81 0.34
N ALA A 586 -0.39 -19.90 -0.35
CA ALA A 586 -0.17 -21.25 0.15
C ALA A 586 1.32 -21.64 0.13
N GLY A 587 2.15 -20.92 -0.63
CA GLY A 587 3.57 -21.24 -0.84
C GLY A 587 3.88 -21.75 -2.24
N LEU A 588 2.90 -21.78 -3.15
CA LEU A 588 3.11 -22.22 -4.52
C LEU A 588 3.71 -21.09 -5.36
N VAL A 589 4.80 -21.39 -6.05
CA VAL A 589 5.34 -20.60 -7.17
C VAL A 589 4.69 -21.08 -8.46
N HIS A 590 4.04 -20.18 -9.19
CA HIS A 590 3.52 -20.46 -10.52
C HIS A 590 4.35 -19.73 -11.57
N CYS A 591 4.79 -20.47 -12.60
CA CYS A 591 5.42 -19.92 -13.79
C CYS A 591 4.48 -20.08 -15.00
N LEU A 592 4.15 -18.98 -15.66
CA LEU A 592 3.21 -18.93 -16.79
C LEU A 592 3.80 -18.16 -17.97
N ASP A 593 3.22 -18.34 -19.16
CA ASP A 593 3.36 -17.36 -20.23
C ASP A 593 2.45 -16.16 -19.96
N ALA A 594 2.98 -14.95 -20.15
CA ALA A 594 2.23 -13.71 -20.05
C ALA A 594 1.21 -13.58 -21.20
N LYS A 595 1.45 -14.25 -22.34
CA LYS A 595 0.58 -14.25 -23.52
C LYS A 595 -0.33 -15.49 -23.53
N PRO A 596 -1.57 -15.34 -24.05
CA PRO A 596 -2.46 -16.48 -24.19
C PRO A 596 -1.96 -17.45 -25.26
N SER A 597 -2.37 -18.72 -25.12
CA SER A 597 -2.37 -19.68 -26.23
C SER A 597 -3.27 -19.23 -27.40
N GLU A 598 -3.16 -19.89 -28.56
CA GLU A 598 -4.03 -19.64 -29.72
C GLU A 598 -5.54 -19.79 -29.41
N GLU A 599 -5.90 -20.50 -28.33
CA GLU A 599 -7.28 -20.67 -27.85
C GLU A 599 -7.72 -19.64 -26.80
N GLY A 600 -6.88 -18.66 -26.42
CA GLY A 600 -7.20 -17.67 -25.38
C GLY A 600 -7.03 -18.19 -23.94
N LYS A 601 -6.40 -19.36 -23.74
CA LYS A 601 -6.15 -19.96 -22.42
C LYS A 601 -4.76 -19.59 -21.88
N PRO A 602 -4.57 -19.52 -20.56
CA PRO A 602 -3.25 -19.40 -19.96
C PRO A 602 -2.37 -20.60 -20.35
N ILE A 603 -1.06 -20.39 -20.40
CA ILE A 603 -0.06 -21.45 -20.58
C ILE A 603 0.71 -21.53 -19.26
N VAL A 604 0.54 -22.61 -18.51
CA VAL A 604 1.33 -22.87 -17.30
C VAL A 604 2.59 -23.64 -17.71
N TYR A 605 3.75 -23.13 -17.30
CA TYR A 605 5.05 -23.76 -17.54
C TYR A 605 5.38 -24.77 -16.44
N PHE A 606 5.23 -24.36 -15.18
CA PHE A 606 5.35 -25.22 -14.01
C PHE A 606 4.72 -24.59 -12.78
N THR A 607 4.52 -25.42 -11.76
CA THR A 607 4.25 -25.04 -10.38
C THR A 607 5.30 -25.68 -9.46
N TYR A 608 5.60 -25.05 -8.33
CA TYR A 608 6.57 -25.52 -7.33
C TYR A 608 6.09 -25.16 -5.93
N ASP A 609 6.16 -26.09 -4.98
CA ASP A 609 5.78 -25.86 -3.57
C ASP A 609 7.02 -25.49 -2.73
N MET A 610 7.04 -24.28 -2.17
CA MET A 610 8.09 -23.84 -1.23
C MET A 610 7.89 -24.39 0.19
N PHE A 611 6.79 -25.13 0.45
CA PHE A 611 6.39 -25.72 1.73
C PHE A 611 6.10 -24.71 2.87
N ALA A 612 6.17 -23.40 2.60
CA ALA A 612 5.88 -22.32 3.52
C ALA A 612 5.10 -21.16 2.84
N GLN A 613 4.22 -20.50 3.59
CA GLN A 613 3.35 -19.43 3.06
C GLN A 613 4.17 -18.24 2.56
N SER A 614 3.80 -17.68 1.39
CA SER A 614 4.49 -16.53 0.81
C SER A 614 3.59 -15.28 0.75
N TRP A 615 4.16 -14.17 1.21
CA TRP A 615 3.49 -12.86 1.28
C TRP A 615 4.11 -11.84 0.32
N GLY A 616 5.38 -12.07 -0.06
CA GLY A 616 6.15 -11.23 -0.96
C GLY A 616 5.82 -11.46 -2.44
N SER A 617 6.56 -10.79 -3.31
CA SER A 617 6.48 -10.95 -4.76
C SER A 617 7.81 -11.48 -5.31
N PRO A 618 7.88 -12.00 -6.55
CA PRO A 618 9.14 -12.40 -7.15
C PRO A 618 10.03 -11.18 -7.44
N LEU A 619 11.33 -11.41 -7.50
CA LEU A 619 12.31 -10.55 -8.17
C LEU A 619 12.88 -11.30 -9.36
N ILE A 620 12.87 -10.72 -10.56
CA ILE A 620 13.60 -11.26 -11.73
C ILE A 620 14.80 -10.36 -12.03
N ALA A 621 16.02 -10.84 -11.78
CA ALA A 621 17.25 -10.06 -11.93
C ALA A 621 18.45 -10.95 -12.30
N ASP A 622 19.37 -10.46 -13.13
CA ASP A 622 20.63 -11.13 -13.54
C ASP A 622 20.51 -12.63 -13.93
N GLY A 623 19.41 -13.03 -14.56
CA GLY A 623 19.16 -14.42 -14.96
C GLY A 623 18.65 -15.34 -13.84
N ARG A 624 18.25 -14.78 -12.69
CA ARG A 624 17.66 -15.49 -11.55
C ARG A 624 16.24 -14.99 -11.25
N VAL A 625 15.47 -15.81 -10.55
CA VAL A 625 14.20 -15.44 -9.92
C VAL A 625 14.28 -15.74 -8.43
N TYR A 626 13.91 -14.78 -7.58
CA TYR A 626 13.98 -14.91 -6.13
C TYR A 626 12.59 -14.80 -5.52
N PHE A 627 12.28 -15.69 -4.58
CA PHE A 627 11.08 -15.69 -3.75
C PHE A 627 11.47 -15.74 -2.27
N GLY A 628 10.63 -15.22 -1.38
CA GLY A 628 10.79 -15.35 0.07
C GLY A 628 9.51 -15.84 0.73
N ASP A 629 9.65 -16.55 1.86
CA ASP A 629 8.53 -17.16 2.58
C ASP A 629 8.52 -16.85 4.09
N GLU A 630 7.51 -17.38 4.79
CA GLU A 630 7.31 -17.20 6.22
C GLU A 630 8.32 -17.96 7.12
N ASP A 631 8.89 -19.09 6.69
CA ASP A 631 9.93 -19.79 7.46
C ASP A 631 11.29 -19.08 7.34
N GLY A 632 11.42 -18.18 6.37
CA GLY A 632 12.55 -17.28 6.17
C GLY A 632 13.50 -17.77 5.10
N ASP A 633 13.10 -18.75 4.30
CA ASP A 633 13.90 -19.24 3.18
C ASP A 633 13.73 -18.31 1.96
N VAL A 634 14.77 -18.29 1.13
CA VAL A 634 14.79 -17.57 -0.15
C VAL A 634 15.08 -18.58 -1.25
N ALA A 635 14.03 -18.99 -1.96
CA ALA A 635 14.13 -19.88 -3.10
C ALA A 635 14.63 -19.12 -4.34
N ILE A 636 15.69 -19.63 -4.96
CA ILE A 636 16.36 -19.01 -6.11
C ILE A 636 16.26 -19.92 -7.32
N PHE A 637 15.58 -19.50 -8.38
CA PHE A 637 15.48 -20.25 -9.63
C PHE A 637 16.44 -19.68 -10.69
N GLU A 638 16.87 -20.50 -11.64
CA GLU A 638 17.37 -20.00 -12.92
C GLU A 638 16.19 -19.45 -13.73
N PHE A 639 16.29 -18.23 -14.26
CA PHE A 639 15.20 -17.64 -15.04
C PHE A 639 14.94 -18.44 -16.32
N GLY A 640 13.70 -18.92 -16.50
CA GLY A 640 13.28 -19.60 -17.73
C GLY A 640 12.13 -20.59 -17.53
N PRO A 641 11.37 -20.90 -18.60
CA PRO A 641 10.09 -21.62 -18.53
C PRO A 641 10.25 -23.15 -18.40
N LYS A 642 11.45 -23.60 -18.00
CA LYS A 642 11.84 -25.01 -17.87
C LYS A 642 12.64 -25.29 -16.59
N ASN A 643 12.88 -24.24 -15.81
CA ASN A 643 13.72 -24.29 -14.62
C ASN A 643 12.77 -24.37 -13.43
N ASN A 644 12.14 -25.54 -13.28
CA ASN A 644 11.03 -25.79 -12.36
C ASN A 644 11.47 -26.17 -10.94
N GLU A 645 12.77 -26.15 -10.67
CA GLU A 645 13.40 -26.45 -9.38
C GLU A 645 14.32 -25.28 -9.03
N PRO A 646 14.40 -24.86 -7.75
CA PRO A 646 15.37 -23.87 -7.33
C PRO A 646 16.80 -24.42 -7.48
N VAL A 647 17.73 -23.52 -7.81
CA VAL A 647 19.18 -23.82 -7.81
C VAL A 647 19.78 -23.72 -6.41
N ASP A 648 19.15 -22.97 -5.51
CA ASP A 648 19.49 -22.87 -4.10
C ASP A 648 18.27 -22.38 -3.28
N GLU A 649 18.26 -22.69 -1.99
CA GLU A 649 17.26 -22.25 -1.00
C GLU A 649 18.01 -21.79 0.25
N ILE A 650 17.96 -20.49 0.54
CA ILE A 650 18.85 -19.88 1.54
C ILE A 650 18.06 -19.32 2.71
N ASN A 651 18.24 -19.90 3.90
CA ASN A 651 17.58 -19.44 5.12
C ASN A 651 18.16 -18.11 5.62
N MET A 652 17.29 -17.11 5.75
CA MET A 652 17.62 -15.76 6.22
C MET A 652 17.48 -15.61 7.75
N GLY A 653 17.18 -16.69 8.48
CA GLY A 653 17.12 -16.76 9.93
C GLY A 653 15.81 -16.26 10.56
N THR A 654 15.05 -15.41 9.86
CA THR A 654 13.68 -14.98 10.20
C THR A 654 12.86 -14.75 8.93
N SER A 655 11.53 -14.84 9.05
CA SER A 655 10.54 -14.72 7.97
C SER A 655 10.81 -13.60 6.96
N VAL A 656 10.70 -13.90 5.66
CA VAL A 656 10.85 -12.95 4.54
C VAL A 656 9.46 -12.56 4.01
N TYR A 657 8.75 -11.74 4.79
CA TYR A 657 7.43 -11.22 4.37
C TYR A 657 7.52 -10.08 3.34
N SER A 658 8.70 -9.48 3.15
CA SER A 658 8.92 -8.43 2.14
C SER A 658 9.38 -9.03 0.81
N THR A 659 9.33 -8.22 -0.25
CA THR A 659 9.84 -8.60 -1.56
C THR A 659 11.33 -8.28 -1.70
N PRO A 660 12.16 -9.25 -2.16
CA PRO A 660 13.52 -8.96 -2.61
C PRO A 660 13.55 -7.90 -3.72
N VAL A 661 14.54 -7.02 -3.69
CA VAL A 661 14.80 -6.03 -4.76
C VAL A 661 16.28 -6.02 -5.09
N ALA A 662 16.68 -5.42 -6.22
CA ALA A 662 18.11 -5.36 -6.56
C ALA A 662 18.51 -4.08 -7.31
N ALA A 663 19.68 -3.55 -6.95
CA ALA A 663 20.32 -2.36 -7.53
C ALA A 663 21.84 -2.41 -7.26
N ASN A 664 22.65 -1.73 -8.07
CA ASN A 664 24.11 -1.57 -7.86
C ASN A 664 24.89 -2.88 -7.60
N SER A 665 24.52 -3.94 -8.35
CA SER A 665 25.02 -5.31 -8.21
C SER A 665 24.82 -5.86 -6.78
N THR A 666 23.67 -5.61 -6.19
CA THR A 666 23.29 -6.00 -4.82
C THR A 666 21.84 -6.48 -4.82
N VAL A 667 21.54 -7.55 -4.09
CA VAL A 667 20.17 -7.92 -3.72
C VAL A 667 19.91 -7.39 -2.31
N TYR A 668 18.76 -6.76 -2.09
CA TYR A 668 18.32 -6.30 -0.78
C TYR A 668 17.11 -7.12 -0.34
N ILE A 669 17.19 -7.69 0.86
CA ILE A 669 16.12 -8.50 1.45
C ILE A 669 15.87 -7.97 2.86
N SER A 670 14.63 -7.55 3.14
CA SER A 670 14.18 -7.31 4.50
C SER A 670 13.53 -8.58 5.03
N THR A 671 14.13 -9.21 6.03
CA THR A 671 13.40 -10.15 6.88
C THR A 671 12.49 -9.37 7.83
N LYS A 672 11.75 -10.10 8.67
CA LYS A 672 10.95 -9.56 9.77
C LYS A 672 11.70 -8.49 10.58
N ASP A 673 12.99 -8.69 10.85
CA ASP A 673 13.78 -7.90 11.80
C ASP A 673 15.16 -7.40 11.32
N LYS A 674 15.59 -7.70 10.07
CA LYS A 674 16.87 -7.25 9.49
C LYS A 674 16.74 -6.86 8.03
N LEU A 675 17.58 -5.93 7.60
CA LEU A 675 17.86 -5.62 6.20
C LEU A 675 19.23 -6.15 5.84
N PHE A 676 19.29 -7.00 4.82
CA PHE A 676 20.53 -7.56 4.27
C PHE A 676 20.87 -6.89 2.94
N ALA A 677 22.13 -6.47 2.78
CA ALA A 677 22.70 -6.12 1.47
C ALA A 677 23.61 -7.24 0.99
N ILE A 678 23.10 -8.02 0.04
CA ILE A 678 23.68 -9.27 -0.44
C ILE A 678 24.43 -9.00 -1.73
N GLY A 679 25.71 -9.35 -1.75
CA GLY A 679 26.59 -9.17 -2.90
C GLY A 679 28.05 -9.35 -2.49
N ARG A 680 28.88 -9.69 -3.48
CA ARG A 680 30.33 -9.84 -3.28
C ARG A 680 30.91 -8.54 -2.68
N SER A 681 31.86 -8.70 -1.76
CA SER A 681 32.62 -7.59 -1.17
C SER A 681 33.30 -6.77 -2.27
N LYS A 682 33.13 -5.45 -2.21
CA LYS A 682 33.77 -4.48 -3.13
C LYS A 682 35.22 -4.19 -2.73
#